data_AF-A0A7J2V9Q2-F1
#
_entry.id   AF-A0A7J2V9Q2-F1
#
_cell.length_a   1.000
_cell.length_b   1.000
_cell.length_c   1.000
_cell.angle_alpha   90.00
_cell.angle_beta   90.00
_cell.angle_gamma   90.00
#
_symmetry.space_group_name_H-M   'P 1'
#
loop_
_entity.id
_entity.type
_entity.pdbx_description
1 polymer ?
#
loop_
_entity_poly.entity_id
_entity_poly.type
_entity_poly.pdbx_seq_one_letter_code
_entity_poly.pdbx_strand_id
1 'polypeptide(L)'
;MSEVTRTVIVKSTSLPRKLFRVFIELEGMYRNMVEQLVLYATRNKLTSFTRLKALKYRELRSLYPQLPSHYVYTVCQDASTRTKSFFKRRNKGLAKKDYPEVRKVSIWLDDHLWRMRGLTSIEIATHRDWVVVELEQHKHYWRYLNSGWRLASEARVKLDKRNRRLIIYLVFKKSVEIYGSKGFISVDVNENHVAVLVGDKAFLFETGFKDIVLGYYYRRKRIQERYDKLYGVNCRIKGKILRGLGERRKKNDLKWKLANIVVRVAREKQYAVILEELGEEPAREMINHIGDDQLRHRIYQASFKGVQKAIEEKAREHGVPVVYVDPRNTSRVCPIHNAKIIYSNSSRVGRCSKGGELWHRDVVACYNLLLRARLGDGSNAPSLGGLVVDGSPVPLGSTATHDPAVVTRALWARWKSLEGITKHPETPTNTLQGQTVMGSNLAKCLSRKGVNLGYYNRTIDKAKLVAREIGGVVYDDPLKLIAECEAVVVFVPREEDLLEVASMISRKFSGGKGVFINASTVTPQASLEALKILSDRGIDYVEAPVYGSSSEASDCRLVTIVASEKRVYNAVKDLLELYSSRVYYVGEPPSAIVLKLALNNIGLAFPALLAESIMLLEAYSVDYKLLLDVARELWFGQIIERYIERVVSEKPVRFKALWAMKDYSYISRSLRERGLPSMISDALTSFYAVASVNGYGEKDYPYSANYYISLARKRGSIK
;
A
#
# COMPACT_ATOMS: atom_id res chain seq x y z
N MET A 1 -1.04 -27.26 -12.23
CA MET A 1 -1.06 -25.81 -12.57
C MET A 1 -2.46 -25.25 -12.38
N SER A 2 -2.59 -24.09 -11.74
CA SER A 2 -3.87 -23.37 -11.61
C SER A 2 -3.81 -22.04 -12.38
N GLU A 3 -4.86 -21.72 -13.14
CA GLU A 3 -4.96 -20.42 -13.82
C GLU A 3 -5.59 -19.38 -12.87
N VAL A 4 -4.89 -18.27 -12.67
CA VAL A 4 -5.34 -17.16 -11.83
C VAL A 4 -5.73 -15.98 -12.70
N THR A 5 -6.86 -15.36 -12.39
CA THR A 5 -7.35 -14.18 -13.11
C THR A 5 -7.40 -12.93 -12.24
N ARG A 6 -6.95 -11.78 -12.75
CA ARG A 6 -7.05 -10.47 -12.09
C ARG A 6 -7.63 -9.43 -13.03
N THR A 7 -8.71 -8.77 -12.60
CA THR A 7 -9.30 -7.65 -13.35
C THR A 7 -8.71 -6.32 -12.90
N VAL A 8 -8.18 -5.55 -13.84
CA VAL A 8 -7.68 -4.19 -13.63
C VAL A 8 -8.68 -3.21 -14.23
N ILE A 9 -9.03 -2.18 -13.48
CA ILE A 9 -9.85 -1.07 -13.97
C ILE A 9 -8.90 0.02 -14.46
N VAL A 10 -8.92 0.29 -15.76
CA VAL A 10 -8.17 1.36 -16.42
C VAL A 10 -9.17 2.38 -16.95
N LYS A 11 -8.84 3.66 -16.88
CA LYS A 11 -9.67 4.73 -17.44
C LYS A 11 -9.09 5.18 -18.76
N SER A 12 -9.93 5.58 -19.70
CA SER A 12 -9.45 6.32 -20.87
C SER A 12 -9.16 7.77 -20.51
N THR A 13 -8.37 8.43 -21.36
CA THR A 13 -8.36 9.89 -21.42
C THR A 13 -9.75 10.43 -21.77
N SER A 14 -9.99 11.73 -21.54
CA SER A 14 -11.28 12.34 -21.87
C SER A 14 -11.50 12.34 -23.39
N LEU A 15 -12.59 11.72 -23.83
CA LEU A 15 -12.91 11.58 -25.25
C LEU A 15 -13.62 12.82 -25.79
N PRO A 16 -13.32 13.27 -27.02
CA PRO A 16 -14.08 14.32 -27.70
C PRO A 16 -15.58 14.03 -27.71
N ARG A 17 -16.42 15.06 -27.65
CA ARG A 17 -17.90 14.91 -27.55
C ARG A 17 -18.47 14.04 -28.69
N LYS A 18 -17.99 14.25 -29.92
CA LYS A 18 -18.41 13.48 -31.10
C LYS A 18 -18.07 11.99 -30.94
N LEU A 19 -16.84 11.70 -30.50
CA LEU A 19 -16.37 10.33 -30.29
C LEU A 19 -17.11 9.63 -29.13
N PHE A 20 -17.30 10.33 -28.01
CA PHE A 20 -18.01 9.78 -26.86
C PHE A 20 -19.48 9.46 -27.18
N ARG A 21 -20.11 10.20 -28.10
CA ARG A 21 -21.48 9.93 -28.57
C ARG A 21 -21.59 8.56 -29.23
N VAL A 22 -20.58 8.13 -29.99
CA VAL A 22 -20.53 6.78 -30.59
C VAL A 22 -20.65 5.71 -29.51
N PHE A 23 -19.91 5.84 -28.41
CA PHE A 23 -20.02 4.89 -27.30
C PHE A 23 -21.37 4.94 -26.57
N ILE A 24 -22.03 6.11 -26.52
CA ILE A 24 -23.38 6.23 -25.94
C ILE A 24 -24.40 5.48 -26.81
N GLU A 25 -24.34 5.66 -28.12
CA GLU A 25 -25.18 4.94 -29.10
C GLU A 25 -24.96 3.43 -28.97
N LEU A 26 -23.70 3.00 -28.92
CA LEU A 26 -23.31 1.60 -28.72
C LEU A 26 -23.82 1.02 -27.40
N GLU A 27 -23.66 1.72 -26.27
CA GLU A 27 -24.19 1.30 -24.97
C GLU A 27 -25.72 1.15 -25.02
N GLY A 28 -26.42 2.05 -25.73
CA GLY A 28 -27.86 2.01 -25.93
C GLY A 28 -28.31 0.76 -26.66
N MET A 29 -27.71 0.47 -27.83
CA MET A 29 -28.00 -0.73 -28.61
C MET A 29 -27.68 -2.01 -27.82
N TYR A 30 -26.51 -2.06 -27.18
CA TYR A 30 -26.09 -3.19 -26.35
C TYR A 30 -27.09 -3.44 -25.20
N ARG A 31 -27.51 -2.38 -24.50
CA ARG A 31 -28.49 -2.50 -23.42
C ARG A 31 -29.82 -3.05 -23.90
N ASN A 32 -30.35 -2.52 -25.00
CA ASN A 32 -31.65 -2.93 -25.54
C ASN A 32 -31.63 -4.42 -25.92
N MET A 33 -30.57 -4.88 -26.59
CA MET A 33 -30.39 -6.31 -26.90
C MET A 33 -30.34 -7.18 -25.64
N VAL A 34 -29.57 -6.79 -24.62
CA VAL A 34 -29.46 -7.55 -23.37
C VAL A 34 -30.81 -7.60 -22.64
N GLU A 35 -31.55 -6.49 -22.58
CA GLU A 35 -32.84 -6.43 -21.93
C GLU A 35 -33.86 -7.38 -22.57
N GLN A 36 -34.00 -7.32 -23.89
CA GLN A 36 -34.87 -8.21 -24.65
C GLN A 36 -34.50 -9.69 -24.44
N LEU A 37 -33.21 -10.02 -24.55
CA LEU A 37 -32.73 -11.38 -24.38
C LEU A 37 -32.92 -11.91 -22.95
N VAL A 38 -32.69 -11.09 -21.92
CA VAL A 38 -32.85 -11.50 -20.52
C VAL A 38 -34.32 -11.80 -20.21
N LEU A 39 -35.25 -10.98 -20.71
CA LEU A 39 -36.68 -11.21 -20.55
C LEU A 39 -37.12 -12.48 -21.29
N TYR A 40 -36.70 -12.64 -22.55
CA TYR A 40 -36.98 -13.84 -23.34
C TYR A 40 -36.42 -15.11 -22.67
N ALA A 41 -35.15 -15.08 -22.26
CA ALA A 41 -34.47 -16.20 -21.62
C ALA A 41 -35.12 -16.58 -20.28
N THR A 42 -35.53 -15.60 -19.48
CA THR A 42 -36.23 -15.84 -18.21
C THR A 42 -37.60 -16.47 -18.42
N ARG A 43 -38.41 -15.94 -19.36
CA ARG A 43 -39.75 -16.47 -19.68
C ARG A 43 -39.68 -17.92 -20.16
N ASN A 44 -38.71 -18.25 -21.00
CA ASN A 44 -38.54 -19.58 -21.57
C ASN A 44 -37.64 -20.51 -20.72
N LYS A 45 -37.25 -20.10 -19.50
CA LYS A 45 -36.33 -20.85 -18.62
C LYS A 45 -35.02 -21.26 -19.31
N LEU A 46 -34.55 -20.47 -20.27
CA LEU A 46 -33.33 -20.71 -21.03
C LEU A 46 -32.12 -20.11 -20.30
N THR A 47 -31.24 -20.97 -19.80
CA THR A 47 -30.00 -20.54 -19.15
C THR A 47 -28.76 -20.73 -20.02
N SER A 48 -28.84 -21.52 -21.09
CA SER A 48 -27.70 -21.80 -21.97
C SER A 48 -27.44 -20.66 -22.96
N PHE A 49 -26.21 -20.15 -22.96
CA PHE A 49 -25.73 -19.16 -23.93
C PHE A 49 -25.82 -19.69 -25.37
N THR A 50 -25.37 -20.92 -25.62
CA THR A 50 -25.32 -21.49 -26.98
C THR A 50 -26.72 -21.64 -27.56
N ARG A 51 -27.68 -22.08 -26.75
CA ARG A 51 -29.08 -22.21 -27.15
C ARG A 51 -29.74 -20.85 -27.40
N LEU A 52 -29.47 -19.87 -26.53
CA LEU A 52 -29.97 -18.51 -26.70
C LEU A 52 -29.44 -17.88 -28.01
N LYS A 53 -28.15 -18.08 -28.30
CA LYS A 53 -27.53 -17.65 -29.56
C LYS A 53 -28.19 -18.32 -30.75
N ALA A 54 -28.33 -19.65 -30.74
CA ALA A 54 -28.92 -20.40 -31.86
C ALA A 54 -30.33 -19.89 -32.23
N LEU A 55 -31.14 -19.52 -31.23
CA LEU A 55 -32.51 -19.05 -31.43
C LEU A 55 -32.59 -17.58 -31.85
N LYS A 56 -31.76 -16.71 -31.30
CA LYS A 56 -31.91 -15.25 -31.42
C LYS A 56 -30.87 -14.56 -32.31
N TYR A 57 -29.86 -15.28 -32.79
CA TYR A 57 -28.78 -14.70 -33.59
C TYR A 57 -29.30 -14.02 -34.86
N ARG A 58 -30.10 -14.71 -35.67
CA ARG A 58 -30.61 -14.17 -36.95
C ARG A 58 -31.49 -12.92 -36.74
N GLU A 59 -32.38 -12.98 -35.75
CA GLU A 59 -33.23 -11.86 -35.35
C GLU A 59 -32.42 -10.63 -34.93
N LEU A 60 -31.44 -10.80 -34.04
CA LEU A 60 -30.59 -9.71 -33.58
C LEU A 60 -29.69 -9.14 -34.68
N ARG A 61 -29.18 -9.99 -35.59
CA ARG A 61 -28.43 -9.54 -36.76
C ARG A 61 -29.29 -8.73 -37.72
N SER A 62 -30.56 -9.08 -37.87
CA SER A 62 -31.51 -8.33 -38.70
C SER A 62 -31.88 -6.98 -38.07
N LEU A 63 -32.00 -6.91 -36.75
CA LEU A 63 -32.36 -5.67 -36.04
C LEU A 63 -31.19 -4.69 -35.91
N TYR A 64 -29.95 -5.19 -35.86
CA TYR A 64 -28.74 -4.37 -35.70
C TYR A 64 -27.67 -4.73 -36.74
N PRO A 65 -27.96 -4.56 -38.05
CA PRO A 65 -27.02 -4.93 -39.12
C PRO A 65 -25.70 -4.15 -39.06
N GLN A 66 -25.73 -2.91 -38.56
CA GLN A 66 -24.60 -2.00 -38.41
C GLN A 66 -23.59 -2.43 -37.33
N LEU A 67 -23.97 -3.29 -36.40
CA LEU A 67 -23.03 -3.76 -35.37
C LEU A 67 -22.18 -4.91 -35.92
N PRO A 68 -20.91 -5.03 -35.51
CA PRO A 68 -20.15 -6.26 -35.69
C PRO A 68 -20.91 -7.48 -35.16
N SER A 69 -20.86 -8.61 -35.88
CA SER A 69 -21.61 -9.83 -35.55
C SER A 69 -21.33 -10.34 -34.12
N HIS A 70 -20.09 -10.18 -33.65
CA HIS A 70 -19.63 -10.59 -32.32
C HIS A 70 -20.33 -9.88 -31.15
N TYR A 71 -20.94 -8.71 -31.37
CA TYR A 71 -21.78 -8.10 -30.32
C TYR A 71 -22.99 -8.96 -29.97
N VAL A 72 -23.53 -9.73 -30.92
CA VAL A 72 -24.63 -10.66 -30.63
C VAL A 72 -24.16 -11.78 -29.70
N TYR A 73 -22.92 -12.26 -29.89
CA TYR A 73 -22.33 -13.33 -29.07
C TYR A 73 -22.17 -12.86 -27.62
N THR A 74 -21.55 -11.70 -27.44
CA THR A 74 -21.29 -11.13 -26.11
C THR A 74 -22.58 -10.74 -25.38
N VAL A 75 -23.60 -10.24 -26.08
CA VAL A 75 -24.93 -9.96 -25.51
C VAL A 75 -25.64 -11.24 -25.09
N CYS A 76 -25.62 -12.30 -25.91
CA CYS A 76 -26.19 -13.60 -25.51
C CYS A 76 -25.49 -14.17 -24.26
N GLN A 77 -24.16 -13.99 -24.13
CA GLN A 77 -23.39 -14.43 -22.98
C GLN A 77 -23.73 -13.62 -21.71
N ASP A 78 -23.83 -12.29 -21.83
CA ASP A 78 -24.26 -11.42 -20.72
C ASP A 78 -25.69 -11.76 -20.27
N ALA A 79 -26.62 -11.93 -21.22
CA ALA A 79 -28.00 -12.29 -20.93
C ALA A 79 -28.11 -13.64 -20.21
N SER A 80 -27.45 -14.67 -20.72
CA SER A 80 -27.38 -16.00 -20.08
C SER A 80 -26.86 -15.91 -18.63
N THR A 81 -25.78 -15.14 -18.41
CA THR A 81 -25.19 -14.95 -17.09
C THR A 81 -26.17 -14.29 -16.12
N ARG A 82 -26.90 -13.26 -16.59
CA ARG A 82 -27.93 -12.57 -15.80
C ARG A 82 -29.12 -13.47 -15.47
N THR A 83 -29.61 -14.25 -16.44
CA THR A 83 -30.72 -15.18 -16.24
C THR A 83 -30.37 -16.28 -15.23
N LYS A 84 -29.17 -16.87 -15.32
CA LYS A 84 -28.66 -17.82 -14.31
C LYS A 84 -28.62 -17.19 -12.91
N SER A 85 -28.09 -15.97 -12.82
CA SER A 85 -28.03 -15.24 -11.54
C SER A 85 -29.42 -14.97 -10.96
N PHE A 86 -30.37 -14.58 -11.81
CA PHE A 86 -31.75 -14.32 -11.41
C PHE A 86 -32.42 -15.59 -10.84
N PHE A 87 -32.36 -16.72 -11.55
CA PHE A 87 -32.92 -17.97 -11.05
C PHE A 87 -32.28 -18.43 -9.74
N LYS A 88 -30.95 -18.32 -9.62
CA LYS A 88 -30.26 -18.64 -8.35
C LYS A 88 -30.79 -17.80 -7.19
N ARG A 89 -31.08 -16.51 -7.41
CA ARG A 89 -31.65 -15.63 -6.38
C ARG A 89 -33.11 -15.93 -6.09
N ARG A 90 -33.90 -16.25 -7.12
CA ARG A 90 -35.31 -16.62 -6.97
C ARG A 90 -35.46 -17.89 -6.15
N ASN A 91 -34.65 -18.92 -6.43
CA ASN A 91 -34.67 -20.18 -5.68
C ASN A 91 -34.25 -19.99 -4.22
N LYS A 92 -33.49 -18.93 -3.89
CA LYS A 92 -33.13 -18.57 -2.50
C LYS A 92 -34.17 -17.64 -1.83
N GLY A 93 -35.31 -17.35 -2.46
CA GLY A 93 -36.32 -16.40 -1.94
C GLY A 93 -35.85 -14.94 -1.89
N LEU A 94 -34.76 -14.59 -2.59
CA LEU A 94 -34.14 -13.25 -2.54
C LEU A 94 -34.57 -12.33 -3.69
N ALA A 95 -35.47 -12.80 -4.56
CA ALA A 95 -36.01 -12.04 -5.67
C ALA A 95 -37.29 -11.31 -5.23
N LYS A 96 -37.37 -10.00 -5.48
CA LYS A 96 -38.53 -9.17 -5.11
C LYS A 96 -39.60 -9.08 -6.22
N LYS A 97 -39.27 -9.58 -7.42
CA LYS A 97 -40.10 -9.52 -8.62
C LYS A 97 -39.98 -10.84 -9.37
N ASP A 98 -41.02 -11.18 -10.14
CA ASP A 98 -41.06 -12.40 -10.94
C ASP A 98 -40.19 -12.33 -12.20
N TYR A 99 -39.81 -11.12 -12.61
CA TYR A 99 -38.95 -10.87 -13.76
C TYR A 99 -37.76 -9.95 -13.41
N PRO A 100 -36.61 -10.14 -14.08
CA PRO A 100 -35.44 -9.27 -13.95
C PRO A 100 -35.59 -7.96 -14.73
N GLU A 101 -35.00 -6.88 -14.23
CA GLU A 101 -34.89 -5.58 -14.92
C GLU A 101 -33.42 -5.24 -15.21
N VAL A 102 -33.11 -4.85 -16.46
CA VAL A 102 -31.75 -4.49 -16.89
C VAL A 102 -31.54 -2.97 -16.80
N ARG A 103 -31.22 -2.48 -15.60
CA ARG A 103 -31.03 -1.02 -15.39
C ARG A 103 -29.71 -0.46 -15.90
N LYS A 104 -28.66 -1.29 -15.91
CA LYS A 104 -27.29 -0.90 -16.29
C LYS A 104 -26.58 -2.06 -16.96
N VAL A 105 -25.74 -1.72 -17.93
CA VAL A 105 -24.88 -2.67 -18.64
C VAL A 105 -23.41 -2.27 -18.56
N SER A 106 -22.55 -3.24 -18.83
CA SER A 106 -21.19 -3.02 -19.31
C SER A 106 -21.14 -3.70 -20.66
N ILE A 107 -20.54 -3.06 -21.65
CA ILE A 107 -20.35 -3.64 -22.98
C ILE A 107 -19.26 -4.71 -22.83
N TRP A 108 -19.55 -5.95 -23.19
CA TRP A 108 -18.56 -7.03 -23.19
C TRP A 108 -17.90 -7.06 -24.57
N LEU A 109 -16.58 -7.20 -24.60
CA LEU A 109 -15.77 -7.20 -25.79
C LEU A 109 -14.95 -8.51 -25.81
N ASP A 110 -15.04 -9.26 -26.89
CA ASP A 110 -14.21 -10.43 -27.16
C ASP A 110 -13.03 -10.05 -28.07
N ASP A 111 -12.19 -11.01 -28.44
CA ASP A 111 -11.02 -10.84 -29.31
C ASP A 111 -11.31 -10.22 -30.69
N HIS A 112 -12.57 -10.22 -31.14
CA HIS A 112 -12.97 -9.62 -32.42
C HIS A 112 -13.47 -8.18 -32.26
N LEU A 113 -13.86 -7.79 -31.05
CA LEU A 113 -14.45 -6.48 -30.77
C LEU A 113 -13.46 -5.48 -30.20
N TRP A 114 -12.29 -5.92 -29.76
CA TRP A 114 -11.22 -5.03 -29.34
C TRP A 114 -9.84 -5.66 -29.48
N ARG A 115 -8.82 -4.81 -29.56
CA ARG A 115 -7.41 -5.23 -29.54
C ARG A 115 -6.52 -4.16 -28.92
N MET A 116 -5.36 -4.56 -28.44
CA MET A 116 -4.33 -3.64 -27.98
C MET A 116 -3.66 -2.96 -29.18
N ARG A 117 -3.43 -1.65 -29.08
CA ARG A 117 -2.58 -0.88 -30.00
C ARG A 117 -1.40 -0.32 -29.19
N GLY A 118 -0.29 -1.05 -29.19
CA GLY A 118 0.83 -0.79 -28.29
C GLY A 118 0.48 -1.08 -26.82
N LEU A 119 1.03 -0.29 -25.89
CA LEU A 119 0.84 -0.46 -24.43
C LEU A 119 -0.03 0.64 -23.79
N THR A 120 -0.35 1.70 -24.53
CA THR A 120 -1.06 2.87 -23.98
C THR A 120 -2.41 3.10 -24.61
N SER A 121 -2.76 2.38 -25.69
CA SER A 121 -4.03 2.56 -26.38
C SER A 121 -4.69 1.23 -26.74
N ILE A 122 -6.01 1.25 -26.91
CA ILE A 122 -6.80 0.13 -27.39
C ILE A 122 -7.63 0.55 -28.58
N GLU A 123 -7.95 -0.40 -29.45
CA GLU A 123 -8.94 -0.23 -30.52
C GLU A 123 -10.20 -0.99 -30.15
N ILE A 124 -11.36 -0.36 -30.30
CA ILE A 124 -12.68 -0.98 -30.06
C ILE A 124 -13.51 -0.86 -31.34
N ALA A 125 -14.03 -1.98 -31.82
CA ALA A 125 -14.96 -2.01 -32.94
C ALA A 125 -16.31 -1.42 -32.52
N THR A 126 -16.87 -0.49 -33.30
CA THR A 126 -18.18 0.10 -33.03
C THR A 126 -19.14 -0.10 -34.20
N HIS A 127 -20.36 0.44 -34.13
CA HIS A 127 -21.31 0.46 -35.26
C HIS A 127 -20.93 1.43 -36.38
N ARG A 128 -19.86 2.21 -36.23
CA ARG A 128 -19.36 3.12 -37.27
C ARG A 128 -18.04 2.62 -37.83
N ASP A 129 -17.04 2.50 -36.98
CA ASP A 129 -15.70 2.02 -37.32
C ASP A 129 -14.92 1.61 -36.05
N TRP A 130 -13.68 1.17 -36.22
CA TRP A 130 -12.70 0.99 -35.16
C TRP A 130 -12.31 2.35 -34.56
N VAL A 131 -12.45 2.45 -33.24
CA VAL A 131 -12.12 3.65 -32.49
C VAL A 131 -10.91 3.40 -31.60
N VAL A 132 -9.86 4.20 -31.78
CA VAL A 132 -8.69 4.23 -30.91
C VAL A 132 -9.03 4.99 -29.62
N VAL A 133 -8.69 4.40 -28.48
CA VAL A 133 -8.91 4.95 -27.14
C VAL A 133 -7.61 4.90 -26.36
N GLU A 134 -7.08 6.08 -26.02
CA GLU A 134 -5.92 6.24 -25.14
C GLU A 134 -6.26 5.93 -23.68
N LEU A 135 -5.38 5.19 -23.01
CA LEU A 135 -5.49 4.78 -21.62
C LEU A 135 -4.71 5.72 -20.69
N GLU A 136 -5.30 6.05 -19.54
CA GLU A 136 -4.57 6.72 -18.45
C GLU A 136 -3.59 5.74 -17.77
N GLN A 137 -2.40 6.24 -17.42
CA GLN A 137 -1.41 5.43 -16.71
C GLN A 137 -1.97 4.94 -15.37
N HIS A 138 -1.97 3.61 -15.19
CA HIS A 138 -2.51 2.98 -13.99
C HIS A 138 -1.50 2.00 -13.39
N LYS A 139 -1.12 2.22 -12.12
CA LYS A 139 -0.08 1.43 -11.42
C LYS A 139 -0.29 -0.08 -11.52
N HIS A 140 -1.52 -0.56 -11.37
CA HIS A 140 -1.80 -2.00 -11.43
C HIS A 140 -1.73 -2.56 -12.84
N TYR A 141 -2.05 -1.77 -13.86
CA TYR A 141 -1.97 -2.19 -15.25
C TYR A 141 -0.51 -2.52 -15.62
N TRP A 142 0.38 -1.56 -15.36
CA TRP A 142 1.83 -1.73 -15.57
C TRP A 142 2.41 -2.86 -14.72
N ARG A 143 1.96 -2.99 -13.46
CA ARG A 143 2.40 -4.09 -12.60
C ARG A 143 2.12 -5.46 -13.24
N TYR A 144 0.90 -5.72 -13.71
CA TYR A 144 0.55 -7.04 -14.23
C TYR A 144 1.24 -7.32 -15.57
N LEU A 145 1.26 -6.33 -16.48
CA LEU A 145 2.02 -6.45 -17.74
C LEU A 145 3.49 -6.83 -17.50
N ASN A 146 4.14 -6.21 -16.52
CA ASN A 146 5.56 -6.43 -16.25
C ASN A 146 5.84 -7.65 -15.34
N SER A 147 4.83 -8.36 -14.85
CA SER A 147 4.99 -9.46 -13.86
C SER A 147 4.67 -10.86 -14.43
N GLY A 148 4.80 -11.02 -15.75
CA GLY A 148 4.53 -12.28 -16.45
C GLY A 148 3.04 -12.68 -16.47
N TRP A 149 2.13 -11.70 -16.43
CA TRP A 149 0.71 -11.95 -16.65
C TRP A 149 0.37 -11.71 -18.12
N ARG A 150 -0.45 -12.59 -18.70
CA ARG A 150 -0.97 -12.40 -20.05
C ARG A 150 -2.31 -11.66 -20.01
N LEU A 151 -2.53 -10.73 -20.93
CA LEU A 151 -3.81 -10.08 -21.10
C LEU A 151 -4.80 -11.09 -21.71
N ALA A 152 -5.99 -11.21 -21.14
CA ALA A 152 -7.05 -12.02 -21.71
C ALA A 152 -7.68 -11.30 -22.90
N SER A 153 -8.23 -12.07 -23.83
CA SER A 153 -9.03 -11.56 -24.96
C SER A 153 -10.34 -10.90 -24.54
N GLU A 154 -10.82 -11.16 -23.33
CA GLU A 154 -12.07 -10.60 -22.84
C GLU A 154 -11.83 -9.27 -22.11
N ALA A 155 -12.56 -8.23 -22.52
CA ALA A 155 -12.64 -6.96 -21.81
C ALA A 155 -14.08 -6.54 -21.57
N ARG A 156 -14.28 -5.61 -20.63
CA ARG A 156 -15.58 -4.94 -20.46
C ARG A 156 -15.41 -3.44 -20.41
N VAL A 157 -16.36 -2.70 -20.97
CA VAL A 157 -16.34 -1.25 -20.99
C VAL A 157 -17.60 -0.70 -20.32
N LYS A 158 -17.43 0.36 -19.53
CA LYS A 158 -18.51 1.19 -19.00
C LYS A 158 -18.25 2.65 -19.31
N LEU A 159 -19.32 3.42 -19.45
CA LEU A 159 -19.22 4.84 -19.74
C LEU A 159 -19.25 5.66 -18.45
N ASP A 160 -18.25 6.51 -18.26
CA ASP A 160 -18.29 7.63 -17.33
C ASP A 160 -18.84 8.86 -18.05
N LYS A 161 -20.17 8.96 -18.06
CA LYS A 161 -20.90 10.06 -18.72
C LYS A 161 -20.57 11.43 -18.13
N ARG A 162 -20.14 11.51 -16.87
CA ARG A 162 -19.81 12.79 -16.20
C ARG A 162 -18.49 13.35 -16.72
N ASN A 163 -17.50 12.50 -16.93
CA ASN A 163 -16.15 12.92 -17.33
C ASN A 163 -15.84 12.68 -18.83
N ARG A 164 -16.80 12.14 -19.59
CA ARG A 164 -16.65 11.71 -21.00
C ARG A 164 -15.48 10.74 -21.18
N ARG A 165 -15.44 9.70 -20.35
CA ARG A 165 -14.36 8.69 -20.34
C ARG A 165 -14.94 7.29 -20.37
N LEU A 166 -14.12 6.33 -20.81
CA LEU A 166 -14.41 4.92 -20.70
C LEU A 166 -13.73 4.36 -19.44
N ILE A 167 -14.44 3.48 -18.73
CA ILE A 167 -13.95 2.66 -17.64
C ILE A 167 -13.80 1.25 -18.21
N ILE A 168 -12.55 0.84 -18.42
CA ILE A 168 -12.18 -0.38 -19.12
C ILE A 168 -11.72 -1.40 -18.08
N TYR A 169 -12.33 -2.58 -18.09
CA TYR A 169 -12.03 -3.70 -17.24
C TYR A 169 -11.21 -4.70 -18.04
N LEU A 170 -9.90 -4.71 -17.81
CA LEU A 170 -8.96 -5.61 -18.47
C LEU A 170 -8.71 -6.81 -17.57
N VAL A 171 -8.84 -8.02 -18.12
CA VAL A 171 -8.60 -9.26 -17.37
C VAL A 171 -7.20 -9.76 -17.70
N PHE A 172 -6.38 -10.00 -16.67
CA PHE A 172 -5.07 -10.60 -16.77
C PHE A 172 -5.14 -12.04 -16.26
N LYS A 173 -4.46 -12.95 -16.94
CA LYS A 173 -4.35 -14.37 -16.58
C LYS A 173 -2.90 -14.73 -16.29
N LYS A 174 -2.68 -15.67 -15.37
CA LYS A 174 -1.36 -16.23 -15.10
C LYS A 174 -1.49 -17.69 -14.68
N SER A 175 -0.68 -18.54 -15.29
CA SER A 175 -0.52 -19.93 -14.85
C SER A 175 0.41 -19.95 -13.64
N VAL A 176 -0.05 -20.56 -12.54
CA VAL A 176 0.69 -20.63 -11.29
C VAL A 176 0.77 -22.10 -10.85
N GLU A 177 1.98 -22.55 -10.58
CA GLU A 177 2.25 -23.85 -9.99
C GLU A 177 2.19 -23.75 -8.47
N ILE A 178 1.54 -24.73 -7.84
CA ILE A 178 1.49 -24.85 -6.39
C ILE A 178 2.71 -25.66 -5.97
N TYR A 179 3.54 -25.12 -5.09
CA TYR A 179 4.73 -25.81 -4.60
C TYR A 179 4.38 -26.80 -3.47
N GLY A 180 5.20 -27.84 -3.30
CA GLY A 180 5.14 -28.71 -2.12
C GLY A 180 5.62 -28.00 -0.85
N SER A 181 4.85 -28.07 0.22
CA SER A 181 5.14 -27.32 1.46
C SER A 181 6.22 -27.98 2.32
N LYS A 182 7.19 -27.17 2.78
CA LYS A 182 8.24 -27.57 3.75
C LYS A 182 7.81 -27.38 5.22
N GLY A 183 6.67 -26.75 5.46
CA GLY A 183 6.16 -26.40 6.78
C GLY A 183 4.81 -25.70 6.69
N PHE A 184 4.34 -25.14 7.81
CA PHE A 184 2.98 -24.59 7.92
C PHE A 184 2.96 -23.22 8.61
N ILE A 185 1.99 -22.42 8.22
CA ILE A 185 1.56 -21.19 8.90
C ILE A 185 0.08 -21.36 9.23
N SER A 186 -0.30 -21.36 10.51
CA SER A 186 -1.72 -21.36 10.88
C SER A 186 -2.21 -19.96 11.15
N VAL A 187 -3.45 -19.69 10.73
CA VAL A 187 -4.08 -18.37 10.83
C VAL A 187 -5.47 -18.49 11.43
N ASP A 188 -5.66 -17.85 12.58
CA ASP A 188 -6.94 -17.70 13.25
C ASP A 188 -7.48 -16.26 13.11
N VAL A 189 -8.75 -16.11 12.73
CA VAL A 189 -9.36 -14.81 12.41
C VAL A 189 -10.44 -14.45 13.43
N ASN A 190 -10.20 -13.40 14.20
CA ASN A 190 -11.10 -12.92 15.25
C ASN A 190 -11.69 -11.51 14.92
N GLU A 191 -12.62 -10.99 15.73
CA GLU A 191 -13.35 -9.73 15.47
C GLU A 191 -12.45 -8.50 15.45
N ASN A 192 -11.31 -8.57 16.13
CA ASN A 192 -10.36 -7.47 16.31
C ASN A 192 -8.92 -7.83 16.03
N HIS A 193 -8.60 -9.12 15.97
CA HIS A 193 -7.24 -9.59 15.79
C HIS A 193 -7.20 -10.72 14.76
N VAL A 194 -6.07 -10.88 14.08
CA VAL A 194 -5.76 -12.11 13.35
C VAL A 194 -4.49 -12.69 13.96
N ALA A 195 -4.59 -13.88 14.52
CA ALA A 195 -3.43 -14.59 15.04
C ALA A 195 -2.79 -15.40 13.91
N VAL A 196 -1.47 -15.37 13.84
CA VAL A 196 -0.67 -16.06 12.82
C VAL A 196 0.49 -16.75 13.52
N LEU A 197 0.57 -18.07 13.43
CA LEU A 197 1.69 -18.87 13.94
C LEU A 197 2.63 -19.21 12.79
N VAL A 198 3.90 -18.80 12.90
CA VAL A 198 4.95 -19.10 11.92
C VAL A 198 6.08 -19.84 12.64
N GLY A 199 6.19 -21.14 12.38
CA GLY A 199 7.09 -21.99 13.15
C GLY A 199 6.59 -22.10 14.60
N ASP A 200 7.40 -21.66 15.54
CA ASP A 200 7.16 -21.59 16.98
C ASP A 200 6.65 -20.21 17.47
N LYS A 201 6.65 -19.19 16.60
CA LYS A 201 6.32 -17.80 16.98
C LYS A 201 4.90 -17.41 16.59
N ALA A 202 4.12 -16.97 17.58
CA ALA A 202 2.76 -16.47 17.39
C ALA A 202 2.72 -14.94 17.29
N PHE A 203 2.07 -14.41 16.25
CA PHE A 203 1.85 -12.98 16.01
C PHE A 203 0.37 -12.64 16.10
N LEU A 204 0.02 -11.57 16.81
CA LEU A 204 -1.37 -11.10 16.90
C LEU A 204 -1.52 -9.76 16.18
N PHE A 205 -2.11 -9.78 14.98
CA PHE A 205 -2.32 -8.59 14.16
C PHE A 205 -3.59 -7.85 14.57
N GLU A 206 -3.46 -6.65 15.14
CA GLU A 206 -4.62 -5.80 15.43
C GLU A 206 -5.26 -5.27 14.15
N THR A 207 -6.54 -5.58 13.92
CA THR A 207 -7.30 -5.13 12.76
C THR A 207 -8.19 -3.92 13.06
N GLY A 208 -8.73 -3.83 14.28
CA GLY A 208 -9.72 -2.82 14.68
C GLY A 208 -11.02 -2.89 13.88
N PHE A 209 -11.41 -4.09 13.38
CA PHE A 209 -12.64 -4.23 12.61
C PHE A 209 -13.89 -3.91 13.46
N LYS A 210 -13.92 -4.28 14.75
CA LYS A 210 -15.02 -3.91 15.66
C LYS A 210 -15.26 -2.41 15.68
N ASP A 211 -14.21 -1.61 15.90
CA ASP A 211 -14.32 -0.16 16.03
C ASP A 211 -14.75 0.49 14.72
N ILE A 212 -14.27 -0.04 13.59
CA ILE A 212 -14.71 0.39 12.27
C ILE A 212 -16.21 0.08 12.10
N VAL A 213 -16.64 -1.14 12.41
CA VAL A 213 -18.04 -1.56 12.29
C VAL A 213 -18.95 -0.68 13.16
N LEU A 214 -18.63 -0.53 14.44
CA LEU A 214 -19.41 0.25 15.39
C LEU A 214 -19.42 1.74 15.02
N GLY A 215 -18.26 2.31 14.71
CA GLY A 215 -18.14 3.71 14.34
C GLY A 215 -18.95 4.06 13.09
N TYR A 216 -18.94 3.19 12.07
CA TYR A 216 -19.77 3.38 10.88
C TYR A 216 -21.24 3.06 11.11
N TYR A 217 -21.58 2.11 11.99
CA TYR A 217 -22.96 1.85 12.41
C TYR A 217 -23.59 3.07 13.07
N TYR A 218 -22.97 3.63 14.11
CA TYR A 218 -23.50 4.84 14.77
C TYR A 218 -23.49 6.07 13.87
N ARG A 219 -22.52 6.17 12.95
CA ARG A 219 -22.54 7.23 11.93
C ARG A 219 -23.71 7.08 10.97
N ARG A 220 -24.02 5.86 10.51
CA ARG A 220 -25.20 5.60 9.68
C ARG A 220 -26.49 5.91 10.42
N LYS A 221 -26.63 5.45 11.66
CA LYS A 221 -27.80 5.69 12.51
C LYS A 221 -28.08 7.19 12.65
N ARG A 222 -27.08 7.98 13.04
CA ARG A 222 -27.20 9.45 13.12
C ARG A 222 -27.57 10.12 11.79
N ILE A 223 -27.02 9.65 10.67
CA ILE A 223 -27.38 10.17 9.34
C ILE A 223 -28.82 9.78 8.98
N GLN A 224 -29.24 8.56 9.28
CA GLN A 224 -30.60 8.11 9.03
C GLN A 224 -31.59 8.93 9.86
N GLU A 225 -31.42 9.00 11.18
CA GLU A 225 -32.27 9.78 12.09
C GLU A 225 -32.39 11.25 11.67
N ARG A 226 -31.26 11.91 11.40
CA ARG A 226 -31.24 13.33 10.99
C ARG A 226 -31.99 13.56 9.69
N TYR A 227 -31.73 12.76 8.66
CA TYR A 227 -32.30 13.00 7.34
C TYR A 227 -33.71 12.42 7.19
N ASP A 228 -34.08 11.42 7.97
CA ASP A 228 -35.44 10.89 8.03
C ASP A 228 -36.37 11.90 8.67
N LYS A 229 -35.92 12.61 9.71
CA LYS A 229 -36.65 13.73 10.32
C LYS A 229 -36.82 14.93 9.36
N LEU A 230 -35.79 15.26 8.58
CA LEU A 230 -35.80 16.45 7.72
C LEU A 230 -36.50 16.23 6.36
N TYR A 231 -36.43 15.02 5.81
CA TYR A 231 -36.81 14.77 4.40
C TYR A 231 -37.57 13.45 4.19
N GLY A 232 -37.95 12.75 5.27
CA GLY A 232 -38.61 11.45 5.21
C GLY A 232 -37.69 10.28 4.83
N VAL A 233 -38.23 9.06 4.98
CA VAL A 233 -37.48 7.79 4.87
C VAL A 233 -36.86 7.57 3.49
N ASN A 234 -37.44 8.13 2.42
CA ASN A 234 -36.98 7.91 1.03
C ASN A 234 -36.23 9.12 0.44
N CYS A 235 -35.35 9.75 1.23
CA CYS A 235 -34.56 10.89 0.77
C CYS A 235 -33.34 10.52 -0.11
N ARG A 236 -33.25 11.12 -1.31
CA ARG A 236 -32.12 10.96 -2.26
C ARG A 236 -30.79 11.48 -1.70
N ILE A 237 -30.83 12.54 -0.89
CA ILE A 237 -29.65 13.16 -0.26
C ILE A 237 -29.05 12.20 0.76
N LYS A 238 -29.87 11.61 1.64
CA LYS A 238 -29.48 10.55 2.58
C LYS A 238 -28.75 9.42 1.85
N GLY A 239 -29.33 8.93 0.75
CA GLY A 239 -28.71 7.90 -0.07
C GLY A 239 -27.36 8.30 -0.68
N LYS A 240 -27.15 9.58 -1.05
CA LYS A 240 -25.86 10.08 -1.56
C LYS A 240 -24.80 10.10 -0.45
N ILE A 241 -25.14 10.57 0.75
CA ILE A 241 -24.24 10.63 1.90
C ILE A 241 -23.86 9.22 2.36
N LEU A 242 -24.84 8.33 2.52
CA LEU A 242 -24.59 6.93 2.90
C LEU A 242 -23.68 6.21 1.90
N ARG A 243 -23.84 6.46 0.59
CA ARG A 243 -22.95 5.93 -0.45
C ARG A 243 -21.52 6.50 -0.40
N GLY A 244 -21.34 7.69 0.19
CA GLY A 244 -20.04 8.30 0.42
C GLY A 244 -19.26 7.67 1.59
N LEU A 245 -19.90 6.86 2.44
CA LEU A 245 -19.23 6.22 3.57
C LEU A 245 -18.25 5.15 3.09
N GLY A 246 -16.97 5.37 3.35
CA GLY A 246 -15.87 4.50 2.91
C GLY A 246 -15.63 3.22 3.71
N GLU A 247 -16.59 2.72 4.50
CA GLU A 247 -16.41 1.57 5.39
C GLU A 247 -15.88 0.33 4.65
N ARG A 248 -16.55 -0.06 3.56
CA ARG A 248 -16.18 -1.22 2.76
C ARG A 248 -14.77 -1.08 2.17
N ARG A 249 -14.39 0.14 1.75
CA ARG A 249 -13.06 0.42 1.20
C ARG A 249 -11.98 0.22 2.28
N LYS A 250 -12.20 0.77 3.49
CA LYS A 250 -11.27 0.62 4.62
C LYS A 250 -11.11 -0.84 5.05
N LYS A 251 -12.22 -1.58 5.21
CA LYS A 251 -12.16 -3.01 5.57
C LYS A 251 -11.40 -3.82 4.51
N ASN A 252 -11.66 -3.57 3.23
CA ASN A 252 -10.99 -4.28 2.14
C ASN A 252 -9.49 -3.99 2.08
N ASP A 253 -9.07 -2.74 2.27
CA ASP A 253 -7.65 -2.38 2.30
C ASP A 253 -6.88 -3.18 3.37
N LEU A 254 -7.42 -3.23 4.60
CA LEU A 254 -6.82 -4.00 5.71
C LEU A 254 -6.74 -5.49 5.40
N LYS A 255 -7.83 -6.10 4.90
CA LYS A 255 -7.85 -7.53 4.51
C LYS A 255 -6.76 -7.86 3.49
N TRP A 256 -6.65 -7.05 2.44
CA TRP A 256 -5.68 -7.29 1.37
C TRP A 256 -4.24 -7.10 1.84
N LYS A 257 -3.97 -6.13 2.70
CA LYS A 257 -2.65 -5.93 3.32
C LYS A 257 -2.25 -7.13 4.19
N LEU A 258 -3.15 -7.58 5.05
CA LEU A 258 -2.90 -8.74 5.90
C LEU A 258 -2.65 -10.01 5.07
N ALA A 259 -3.51 -10.26 4.07
CA ALA A 259 -3.35 -11.37 3.15
C ALA A 259 -2.00 -11.33 2.40
N ASN A 260 -1.56 -10.15 1.96
CA ASN A 260 -0.25 -9.98 1.33
C ASN A 260 0.90 -10.35 2.28
N ILE A 261 0.82 -9.99 3.57
CA ILE A 261 1.85 -10.29 4.56
C ILE A 261 1.94 -11.80 4.80
N VAL A 262 0.80 -12.44 5.14
CA VAL A 262 0.72 -13.88 5.42
C VAL A 262 1.23 -14.70 4.24
N VAL A 263 0.68 -14.46 3.05
CA VAL A 263 1.01 -15.27 1.87
C VAL A 263 2.43 -15.06 1.39
N ARG A 264 2.98 -13.84 1.52
CA ARG A 264 4.36 -13.60 1.15
C ARG A 264 5.31 -14.43 2.01
N VAL A 265 5.05 -14.46 3.31
CA VAL A 265 5.91 -15.17 4.27
C VAL A 265 5.78 -16.68 4.09
N ALA A 266 4.56 -17.15 3.81
CA ALA A 266 4.34 -18.53 3.39
C ALA A 266 5.17 -18.88 2.15
N ARG A 267 5.16 -18.01 1.12
CA ARG A 267 5.93 -18.22 -0.11
C ARG A 267 7.44 -18.19 0.13
N GLU A 268 7.94 -17.21 0.87
CA GLU A 268 9.37 -17.05 1.18
C GLU A 268 9.93 -18.28 1.91
N LYS A 269 9.15 -18.85 2.85
CA LYS A 269 9.52 -20.07 3.59
C LYS A 269 9.12 -21.38 2.90
N GLN A 270 8.43 -21.32 1.76
CA GLN A 270 7.77 -22.46 1.13
C GLN A 270 6.83 -23.24 2.07
N TYR A 271 6.06 -22.54 2.91
CA TYR A 271 5.08 -23.13 3.83
C TYR A 271 3.68 -23.15 3.22
N ALA A 272 2.82 -24.06 3.71
CA ALA A 272 1.38 -24.04 3.48
C ALA A 272 0.68 -23.13 4.49
N VAL A 273 -0.47 -22.57 4.12
CA VAL A 273 -1.31 -21.78 5.03
C VAL A 273 -2.49 -22.61 5.51
N ILE A 274 -2.65 -22.76 6.82
CA ILE A 274 -3.77 -23.44 7.46
C ILE A 274 -4.83 -22.41 7.84
N LEU A 275 -6.06 -22.64 7.41
CA LEU A 275 -7.24 -21.82 7.73
C LEU A 275 -8.35 -22.69 8.35
N GLU A 276 -9.19 -22.07 9.15
CA GLU A 276 -10.41 -22.71 9.64
C GLU A 276 -11.41 -22.99 8.51
N GLU A 277 -12.05 -24.15 8.55
CA GLU A 277 -13.19 -24.49 7.70
C GLU A 277 -14.45 -23.77 8.19
N LEU A 278 -14.76 -22.64 7.57
CA LEU A 278 -15.97 -21.87 7.84
C LEU A 278 -17.08 -22.26 6.86
N GLY A 279 -18.29 -22.54 7.35
CA GLY A 279 -19.48 -22.88 6.57
C GLY A 279 -19.93 -21.80 5.55
N GLU A 280 -21.09 -21.97 4.89
CA GLU A 280 -21.57 -20.99 3.90
C GLU A 280 -21.78 -19.60 4.52
N GLU A 281 -22.39 -19.54 5.72
CA GLU A 281 -22.73 -18.32 6.46
C GLU A 281 -22.31 -18.40 7.94
N PRO A 282 -21.00 -18.42 8.24
CA PRO A 282 -20.48 -18.67 9.59
C PRO A 282 -20.99 -17.63 10.60
N ALA A 283 -21.18 -16.38 10.14
CA ALA A 283 -21.71 -15.33 10.99
C ALA A 283 -23.16 -15.57 11.42
N ARG A 284 -24.01 -16.25 10.62
CA ARG A 284 -25.37 -16.58 11.04
C ARG A 284 -25.36 -17.70 12.09
N GLU A 285 -24.56 -18.73 11.85
CA GLU A 285 -24.39 -19.85 12.79
C GLU A 285 -23.90 -19.38 14.16
N MET A 286 -22.93 -18.46 14.19
CA MET A 286 -22.39 -17.89 15.43
C MET A 286 -23.38 -17.00 16.20
N ILE A 287 -24.41 -16.46 15.54
CA ILE A 287 -25.36 -15.49 16.10
C ILE A 287 -26.60 -16.16 16.70
N ASN A 288 -26.92 -17.39 16.31
CA ASN A 288 -28.17 -18.06 16.66
C ASN A 288 -28.41 -18.20 18.18
N HIS A 289 -27.34 -18.20 18.99
CA HIS A 289 -27.41 -18.36 20.45
C HIS A 289 -27.10 -17.08 21.24
N ILE A 290 -26.98 -15.94 20.56
CA ILE A 290 -26.58 -14.67 21.18
C ILE A 290 -27.81 -13.75 21.30
N GLY A 291 -28.16 -13.37 22.53
CA GLY A 291 -29.27 -12.44 22.82
C GLY A 291 -28.92 -10.96 22.67
N ASP A 292 -27.64 -10.57 22.76
CA ASP A 292 -27.20 -9.16 22.64
C ASP A 292 -27.18 -8.70 21.17
N ASP A 293 -28.15 -7.87 20.78
CA ASP A 293 -28.28 -7.30 19.44
C ASP A 293 -27.03 -6.57 18.93
N GLN A 294 -26.27 -5.92 19.82
CA GLN A 294 -25.04 -5.23 19.44
C GLN A 294 -23.91 -6.23 19.14
N LEU A 295 -23.79 -7.30 19.92
CA LEU A 295 -22.87 -8.40 19.65
C LEU A 295 -23.26 -9.15 18.38
N ARG A 296 -24.55 -9.42 18.15
CA ARG A 296 -25.06 -10.02 16.91
C ARG A 296 -24.68 -9.18 15.69
N HIS A 297 -24.93 -7.87 15.74
CA HIS A 297 -24.57 -6.96 14.64
C HIS A 297 -23.05 -6.95 14.40
N ARG A 298 -22.23 -6.99 15.45
CA ARG A 298 -20.76 -7.06 15.32
C ARG A 298 -20.30 -8.34 14.64
N ILE A 299 -20.76 -9.50 15.09
CA ILE A 299 -20.39 -10.80 14.51
C ILE A 299 -20.85 -10.90 13.06
N TYR A 300 -22.05 -10.38 12.74
CA TYR A 300 -22.56 -10.37 11.38
C TYR A 300 -21.70 -9.52 10.43
N GLN A 301 -21.18 -8.41 10.94
CA GLN A 301 -20.36 -7.45 10.17
C GLN A 301 -18.85 -7.74 10.24
N ALA A 302 -18.44 -8.61 11.16
CA ALA A 302 -17.09 -9.11 11.29
C ALA A 302 -16.80 -9.97 10.08
N SER A 303 -15.94 -9.45 9.21
CA SER A 303 -15.73 -10.00 7.88
C SER A 303 -14.80 -11.22 7.87
N PHE A 304 -15.02 -12.21 8.75
CA PHE A 304 -14.16 -13.38 8.96
C PHE A 304 -13.83 -14.10 7.64
N LYS A 305 -14.87 -14.55 6.92
CA LYS A 305 -14.76 -15.16 5.59
C LYS A 305 -14.13 -14.24 4.55
N GLY A 306 -14.24 -12.93 4.74
CA GLY A 306 -13.62 -11.94 3.87
C GLY A 306 -12.09 -11.84 4.03
N VAL A 307 -11.56 -12.10 5.23
CA VAL A 307 -10.12 -12.19 5.48
C VAL A 307 -9.59 -13.49 4.88
N GLN A 308 -10.22 -14.63 5.19
CA GLN A 308 -9.84 -15.93 4.64
C GLN A 308 -9.83 -15.92 3.11
N LYS A 309 -10.89 -15.39 2.48
CA LYS A 309 -10.94 -15.29 1.02
C LYS A 309 -9.83 -14.41 0.44
N ALA A 310 -9.45 -13.33 1.13
CA ALA A 310 -8.34 -12.49 0.69
C ALA A 310 -7.01 -13.25 0.76
N ILE A 311 -6.79 -14.03 1.83
CA ILE A 311 -5.62 -14.92 1.98
C ILE A 311 -5.62 -15.97 0.87
N GLU A 312 -6.74 -16.68 0.66
CA GLU A 312 -6.88 -17.71 -0.37
C GLU A 312 -6.64 -17.17 -1.79
N GLU A 313 -7.28 -16.06 -2.16
CA GLU A 313 -7.07 -15.41 -3.45
C GLU A 313 -5.62 -14.98 -3.65
N LYS A 314 -4.95 -14.55 -2.58
CA LYS A 314 -3.55 -14.14 -2.62
C LYS A 314 -2.60 -15.34 -2.68
N ALA A 315 -2.92 -16.41 -1.96
CA ALA A 315 -2.19 -17.67 -1.94
C ALA A 315 -2.16 -18.28 -3.34
N ARG A 316 -3.33 -18.34 -4.00
CA ARG A 316 -3.46 -18.80 -5.38
C ARG A 316 -2.60 -17.98 -6.35
N GLU A 317 -2.56 -16.65 -6.19
CA GLU A 317 -1.71 -15.75 -7.00
C GLU A 317 -0.20 -16.06 -6.90
N HIS A 318 0.21 -16.67 -5.79
CA HIS A 318 1.61 -16.91 -5.45
C HIS A 318 2.01 -18.40 -5.43
N GLY A 319 1.07 -19.31 -5.71
CA GLY A 319 1.32 -20.75 -5.69
C GLY A 319 1.45 -21.33 -4.29
N VAL A 320 0.92 -20.63 -3.28
CA VAL A 320 0.98 -21.06 -1.88
C VAL A 320 -0.15 -22.06 -1.62
N PRO A 321 0.13 -23.29 -1.13
CA PRO A 321 -0.91 -24.25 -0.77
C PRO A 321 -1.69 -23.78 0.46
N VAL A 322 -3.01 -24.04 0.45
CA VAL A 322 -3.93 -23.69 1.56
C VAL A 322 -4.62 -24.97 2.02
N VAL A 323 -4.64 -25.18 3.33
CA VAL A 323 -5.27 -26.34 3.99
C VAL A 323 -6.38 -25.85 4.91
N TYR A 324 -7.52 -26.55 4.91
CA TYR A 324 -8.64 -26.26 5.79
C TYR A 324 -8.75 -27.29 6.90
N VAL A 325 -9.11 -26.85 8.11
CA VAL A 325 -9.15 -27.66 9.33
C VAL A 325 -10.42 -27.33 10.13
N ASP A 326 -11.00 -28.31 10.83
CA ASP A 326 -12.18 -28.08 11.66
C ASP A 326 -11.88 -27.08 12.80
N PRO A 327 -12.64 -25.98 12.96
CA PRO A 327 -12.45 -25.00 14.03
C PRO A 327 -12.94 -25.45 15.42
N ARG A 328 -13.64 -26.58 15.57
CA ARG A 328 -14.29 -26.94 16.86
C ARG A 328 -13.30 -27.08 18.01
N ASN A 329 -13.55 -26.39 19.13
CA ASN A 329 -12.76 -26.46 20.37
C ASN A 329 -11.27 -26.08 20.26
N THR A 330 -10.83 -25.52 19.13
CA THR A 330 -9.43 -25.14 18.89
C THR A 330 -8.89 -24.14 19.91
N SER A 331 -9.75 -23.34 20.54
CA SER A 331 -9.34 -22.34 21.55
C SER A 331 -9.55 -22.79 23.01
N ARG A 332 -10.08 -23.99 23.27
CA ARG A 332 -10.48 -24.45 24.62
C ARG A 332 -9.65 -25.61 25.17
N VAL A 333 -8.83 -26.22 24.33
CA VAL A 333 -8.06 -27.43 24.64
C VAL A 333 -6.58 -27.08 24.67
N CYS A 334 -5.88 -27.49 25.73
CA CYS A 334 -4.44 -27.30 25.88
C CYS A 334 -3.69 -28.11 24.81
N PRO A 335 -2.84 -27.48 23.97
CA PRO A 335 -2.08 -28.18 22.93
C PRO A 335 -1.10 -29.23 23.46
N ILE A 336 -0.67 -29.09 24.73
CA ILE A 336 0.25 -30.02 25.40
C ILE A 336 -0.52 -31.16 26.06
N HIS A 337 -1.48 -30.80 26.91
CA HIS A 337 -2.12 -31.73 27.84
C HIS A 337 -3.42 -32.34 27.33
N ASN A 338 -3.93 -31.89 26.18
CA ASN A 338 -5.26 -32.22 25.65
C ASN A 338 -6.38 -32.02 26.70
N ALA A 339 -6.16 -31.12 27.65
CA ALA A 339 -7.04 -30.84 28.79
C ALA A 339 -7.73 -29.49 28.63
N LYS A 340 -8.85 -29.28 29.32
CA LYS A 340 -9.63 -28.05 29.23
C LYS A 340 -8.82 -26.85 29.78
N ILE A 341 -8.87 -25.74 29.07
CA ILE A 341 -8.35 -24.46 29.56
C ILE A 341 -9.48 -23.69 30.23
N ILE A 342 -9.24 -23.23 31.45
CA ILE A 342 -10.18 -22.43 32.24
C ILE A 342 -9.80 -20.96 32.05
N TYR A 343 -10.69 -20.20 31.43
CA TYR A 343 -10.55 -18.75 31.27
C TYR A 343 -11.34 -18.03 32.37
N SER A 344 -10.75 -17.06 33.06
CA SER A 344 -11.49 -16.16 33.92
C SER A 344 -12.40 -15.26 33.07
N ASN A 345 -13.54 -14.83 33.64
CA ASN A 345 -14.50 -13.98 32.92
C ASN A 345 -13.78 -12.73 32.37
N SER A 346 -13.89 -12.50 31.06
CA SER A 346 -13.25 -11.44 30.25
C SER A 346 -11.75 -11.58 29.91
N SER A 347 -11.00 -12.52 30.49
CA SER A 347 -9.58 -12.71 30.16
C SER A 347 -9.37 -13.51 28.87
N ARG A 348 -8.39 -13.08 28.05
CA ARG A 348 -7.87 -13.87 26.91
C ARG A 348 -6.80 -14.89 27.34
N VAL A 349 -6.30 -14.81 28.56
CA VAL A 349 -5.36 -15.76 29.14
C VAL A 349 -6.12 -16.72 30.05
N GLY A 350 -5.94 -18.02 29.83
CA GLY A 350 -6.57 -19.08 30.62
C GLY A 350 -5.54 -20.05 31.17
N ARG A 351 -5.90 -20.78 32.22
CA ARG A 351 -5.01 -21.76 32.88
C ARG A 351 -5.37 -23.18 32.45
N CYS A 352 -4.37 -23.99 32.11
CA CYS A 352 -4.57 -25.41 31.86
C CYS A 352 -5.02 -26.12 33.14
N SER A 353 -6.07 -26.94 33.07
CA SER A 353 -6.59 -27.68 34.24
C SER A 353 -5.68 -28.84 34.70
N LYS A 354 -4.70 -29.25 33.88
CA LYS A 354 -3.76 -30.34 34.19
C LYS A 354 -2.36 -29.81 34.50
N GLY A 355 -1.75 -29.10 33.56
CA GLY A 355 -0.38 -28.60 33.68
C GLY A 355 -0.22 -27.25 34.39
N GLY A 356 -1.33 -26.54 34.67
CA GLY A 356 -1.28 -25.23 35.35
C GLY A 356 -0.72 -24.07 34.52
N GLU A 357 -0.28 -24.31 33.29
CA GLU A 357 0.29 -23.31 32.36
C GLU A 357 -0.73 -22.25 31.95
N LEU A 358 -0.24 -21.04 31.66
CA LEU A 358 -1.06 -19.94 31.16
C LEU A 358 -1.01 -19.88 29.63
N TRP A 359 -2.18 -19.78 29.01
CA TRP A 359 -2.34 -19.84 27.57
C TRP A 359 -3.16 -18.67 27.04
N HIS A 360 -2.64 -17.97 26.03
CA HIS A 360 -3.42 -16.99 25.28
C HIS A 360 -4.37 -17.68 24.29
N ARG A 361 -5.65 -17.34 24.33
CA ARG A 361 -6.74 -18.03 23.60
C ARG A 361 -6.49 -18.15 22.09
N ASP A 362 -6.08 -17.06 21.44
CA ASP A 362 -5.86 -17.04 19.98
C ASP A 362 -4.57 -17.79 19.58
N VAL A 363 -3.61 -17.93 20.50
CA VAL A 363 -2.37 -18.72 20.29
C VAL A 363 -2.68 -20.21 20.35
N VAL A 364 -3.48 -20.62 21.34
CA VAL A 364 -3.99 -21.99 21.46
C VAL A 364 -4.74 -22.41 20.20
N ALA A 365 -5.59 -21.52 19.66
CA ALA A 365 -6.29 -21.77 18.39
C ALA A 365 -5.31 -22.08 17.25
N CYS A 366 -4.27 -21.25 17.07
CA CYS A 366 -3.27 -21.47 16.03
C CYS A 366 -2.49 -22.78 16.21
N TYR A 367 -2.09 -23.13 17.43
CA TYR A 367 -1.40 -24.39 17.71
C TYR A 367 -2.28 -25.61 17.46
N ASN A 368 -3.54 -25.57 17.88
CA ASN A 368 -4.47 -26.68 17.65
C ASN A 368 -4.82 -26.84 16.16
N LEU A 369 -4.93 -25.74 15.40
CA LEU A 369 -5.06 -25.81 13.94
C LEU A 369 -3.84 -26.47 13.29
N LEU A 370 -2.63 -26.13 13.77
CA LEU A 370 -1.38 -26.74 13.29
C LEU A 370 -1.32 -28.24 13.62
N LEU A 371 -1.65 -28.63 14.85
CA LEU A 371 -1.64 -30.03 15.29
C LEU A 371 -2.64 -30.87 14.49
N ARG A 372 -3.86 -30.35 14.27
CA ARG A 372 -4.88 -31.03 13.45
C ARG A 372 -4.47 -31.20 12.00
N ALA A 373 -3.87 -30.17 11.40
CA ALA A 373 -3.37 -30.28 10.03
C ALA A 373 -2.26 -31.33 9.88
N ARG A 374 -1.45 -31.57 10.92
CA ARG A 374 -0.37 -32.58 10.90
C ARG A 374 -0.89 -33.99 11.18
N LEU A 375 -1.72 -34.14 12.21
CA LEU A 375 -2.21 -35.44 12.67
C LEU A 375 -3.35 -35.98 11.79
N GLY A 376 -4.02 -35.10 11.04
CA GLY A 376 -5.25 -35.41 10.32
C GLY A 376 -6.44 -35.46 11.29
N ASP A 377 -7.46 -34.65 11.04
CA ASP A 377 -8.68 -34.57 11.86
C ASP A 377 -9.93 -35.08 11.12
N GLY A 378 -9.75 -35.69 9.94
CA GLY A 378 -10.85 -36.15 9.07
C GLY A 378 -11.49 -35.05 8.21
N SER A 379 -10.96 -33.82 8.23
CA SER A 379 -11.33 -32.74 7.30
C SER A 379 -10.58 -32.87 5.96
N ASN A 380 -10.66 -31.85 5.09
CA ASN A 380 -9.88 -31.78 3.84
C ASN A 380 -8.36 -31.65 4.06
N ALA A 381 -7.87 -31.74 5.30
CA ALA A 381 -6.45 -31.72 5.64
C ALA A 381 -5.78 -33.09 5.38
N PRO A 382 -4.69 -33.16 4.60
CA PRO A 382 -3.96 -34.40 4.39
C PRO A 382 -3.27 -34.86 5.68
N SER A 383 -3.38 -36.15 6.03
CA SER A 383 -2.62 -36.77 7.12
C SER A 383 -1.15 -36.95 6.68
N LEU A 384 -0.23 -36.31 7.38
CA LEU A 384 1.21 -36.39 7.10
C LEU A 384 1.86 -37.18 8.25
N GLY A 385 1.91 -38.51 8.10
CA GLY A 385 2.28 -39.44 9.16
C GLY A 385 3.64 -39.18 9.82
N GLY A 386 3.71 -39.53 11.12
CA GLY A 386 4.90 -39.91 11.88
C GLY A 386 5.69 -38.78 12.55
N LEU A 387 5.45 -38.55 13.85
CA LEU A 387 6.51 -38.12 14.76
C LEU A 387 6.94 -39.36 15.55
N VAL A 388 8.21 -39.75 15.45
CA VAL A 388 8.83 -40.58 16.49
C VAL A 388 8.85 -39.69 17.73
N VAL A 389 7.93 -39.95 18.65
CA VAL A 389 7.96 -39.36 19.98
C VAL A 389 8.98 -40.18 20.74
N ASP A 390 10.26 -39.84 20.58
CA ASP A 390 11.16 -40.09 21.71
C ASP A 390 10.64 -39.23 22.87
N GLY A 391 10.72 -39.73 24.09
CA GLY A 391 10.19 -39.06 25.29
C GLY A 391 10.89 -37.73 25.63
N SER A 392 11.54 -37.07 24.68
CA SER A 392 12.00 -35.70 24.85
C SER A 392 10.78 -34.78 24.98
N PRO A 393 10.73 -33.90 25.99
CA PRO A 393 9.68 -32.91 26.08
C PRO A 393 9.69 -32.09 24.79
N VAL A 394 8.51 -32.03 24.16
CA VAL A 394 8.11 -31.17 23.03
C VAL A 394 8.94 -29.88 22.96
N PRO A 395 9.27 -29.30 21.78
CA PRO A 395 10.08 -28.07 21.66
C PRO A 395 9.47 -26.80 22.32
N LEU A 396 8.43 -26.96 23.13
CA LEU A 396 7.93 -26.00 24.08
C LEU A 396 8.80 -26.05 25.35
N GLY A 397 10.09 -25.74 25.20
CA GLY A 397 11.00 -25.52 26.31
C GLY A 397 10.46 -24.41 27.21
N SER A 398 10.45 -24.69 28.51
CA SER A 398 9.98 -23.83 29.58
C SER A 398 10.64 -22.44 29.57
N THR A 399 9.86 -21.43 30.00
CA THR A 399 10.20 -20.01 30.25
C THR A 399 10.02 -18.97 29.13
N ALA A 400 9.52 -19.33 27.94
CA ALA A 400 8.99 -18.32 27.00
C ALA A 400 7.50 -18.08 27.28
N THR A 401 7.13 -16.86 27.67
CA THR A 401 5.73 -16.45 27.81
C THR A 401 4.97 -16.85 26.53
N HIS A 402 3.88 -17.63 26.67
CA HIS A 402 2.93 -17.96 25.58
C HIS A 402 2.16 -16.72 25.07
N ASP A 403 2.73 -15.54 25.28
CA ASP A 403 2.21 -14.26 24.89
C ASP A 403 2.51 -14.04 23.41
N PRO A 404 1.47 -13.79 22.60
CA PRO A 404 1.69 -13.48 21.20
C PRO A 404 2.43 -12.15 21.07
N ALA A 405 3.31 -12.05 20.09
CA ALA A 405 3.86 -10.77 19.67
C ALA A 405 2.73 -9.93 19.07
N VAL A 406 2.23 -8.95 19.83
CA VAL A 406 1.15 -8.07 19.38
C VAL A 406 1.70 -7.09 18.34
N VAL A 407 1.17 -7.18 17.12
CA VAL A 407 1.53 -6.30 16.02
C VAL A 407 0.41 -5.28 15.84
N THR A 408 0.65 -4.06 16.33
CA THR A 408 -0.36 -3.00 16.26
C THR A 408 -0.68 -2.63 14.81
N ARG A 409 -1.91 -2.15 14.57
CA ARG A 409 -2.36 -1.78 13.21
C ARG A 409 -1.43 -0.78 12.52
N ALA A 410 -0.89 0.18 13.28
CA ALA A 410 0.01 1.20 12.76
C ALA A 410 1.31 0.60 12.21
N LEU A 411 1.80 -0.47 12.86
CA LEU A 411 2.98 -1.20 12.44
C LEU A 411 2.67 -1.96 11.15
N TRP A 412 1.81 -2.97 11.14
CA TRP A 412 1.73 -3.84 9.96
C TRP A 412 0.98 -3.25 8.75
N ALA A 413 0.07 -2.28 8.92
CA ALA A 413 -0.72 -1.76 7.80
C ALA A 413 0.09 -0.98 6.74
N ARG A 414 1.37 -0.69 7.02
CA ARG A 414 2.32 -0.04 6.10
C ARG A 414 3.36 -1.03 5.52
N TRP A 415 3.45 -2.24 6.06
CA TRP A 415 4.53 -3.19 5.77
C TRP A 415 4.09 -4.25 4.76
N LYS A 416 5.07 -4.97 4.22
CA LYS A 416 4.84 -5.95 3.16
C LYS A 416 5.28 -7.39 3.50
N SER A 417 6.04 -7.65 4.57
CA SER A 417 6.52 -8.99 5.00
C SER A 417 6.64 -9.12 6.52
N LEU A 418 6.63 -10.36 7.06
CA LEU A 418 6.89 -10.65 8.49
C LEU A 418 8.38 -10.56 8.85
N GLU A 419 9.33 -10.78 7.95
CA GLU A 419 10.76 -10.61 8.29
C GLU A 419 11.12 -9.16 8.65
N GLY A 420 10.43 -8.18 8.05
CA GLY A 420 10.51 -6.78 8.48
C GLY A 420 9.90 -6.54 9.87
N ILE A 421 9.03 -7.45 10.34
CA ILE A 421 8.41 -7.45 11.66
C ILE A 421 9.28 -8.22 12.68
N THR A 422 9.94 -9.32 12.27
CA THR A 422 10.68 -10.24 13.16
C THR A 422 12.18 -10.00 13.27
N LYS A 423 12.82 -9.26 12.36
CA LYS A 423 14.20 -8.76 12.55
C LYS A 423 14.32 -7.76 13.73
N HIS A 424 13.23 -7.54 14.45
CA HIS A 424 13.16 -6.83 15.73
C HIS A 424 12.40 -7.66 16.77
N PRO A 425 13.02 -8.70 17.38
CA PRO A 425 12.47 -9.35 18.56
C PRO A 425 12.86 -8.65 19.87
N GLU A 426 13.72 -7.64 19.84
CA GLU A 426 13.77 -6.65 20.92
C GLU A 426 12.65 -5.64 20.70
N THR A 427 12.03 -5.17 21.78
CA THR A 427 11.22 -3.94 21.87
C THR A 427 11.48 -3.02 20.69
N PRO A 428 10.47 -2.46 19.99
CA PRO A 428 10.71 -1.76 18.72
C PRO A 428 11.61 -0.52 18.87
N THR A 429 12.93 -0.73 18.87
CA THR A 429 13.94 0.07 18.18
C THR A 429 13.77 -0.23 16.70
N ASN A 430 12.67 0.26 16.15
CA ASN A 430 12.58 0.82 14.81
C ASN A 430 11.16 1.35 14.60
N THR A 431 10.84 2.36 15.41
CA THR A 431 9.85 3.35 15.01
C THR A 431 10.31 4.01 13.73
N LEU A 432 9.36 4.25 12.83
CA LEU A 432 9.45 5.28 11.80
C LEU A 432 10.23 6.51 12.32
N GLN A 433 11.18 6.96 11.51
CA GLN A 433 12.01 8.14 11.73
C GLN A 433 11.16 9.39 11.95
N GLY A 434 10.91 9.70 13.23
CA GLY A 434 10.79 11.07 13.72
C GLY A 434 12.15 11.66 14.10
N GLN A 435 13.20 10.84 14.24
CA GLN A 435 14.58 11.31 14.22
C GLN A 435 15.17 11.06 12.85
N THR A 436 15.68 12.09 12.21
CA THR A 436 16.62 11.91 11.11
C THR A 436 17.98 11.56 11.75
N VAL A 437 18.74 10.63 11.16
CA VAL A 437 20.15 10.37 11.56
C VAL A 437 20.96 11.67 11.56
N MET A 438 20.59 12.60 10.68
CA MET A 438 21.12 13.96 10.63
C MET A 438 20.88 14.74 11.91
N GLY A 439 19.64 14.76 12.44
CA GLY A 439 19.30 15.51 13.65
C GLY A 439 20.02 15.02 14.90
N SER A 440 20.16 13.70 15.08
CA SER A 440 20.92 13.14 16.21
C SER A 440 22.42 13.43 16.09
N ASN A 441 22.99 13.35 14.89
CA ASN A 441 24.42 13.63 14.68
C ASN A 441 24.73 15.13 14.82
N LEU A 442 23.81 16.00 14.38
CA LEU A 442 23.90 17.42 14.61
C LEU A 442 23.84 17.75 16.11
N ALA A 443 22.95 17.11 16.86
CA ALA A 443 22.91 17.28 18.31
C ALA A 443 24.23 16.87 18.98
N LYS A 444 24.84 15.75 18.56
CA LYS A 444 26.17 15.34 19.04
C LYS A 444 27.26 16.36 18.70
N CYS A 445 27.21 16.93 17.49
CA CYS A 445 28.10 18.02 17.10
C CYS A 445 27.95 19.23 18.04
N LEU A 446 26.72 19.71 18.25
CA LEU A 446 26.44 20.90 19.06
C LEU A 446 26.75 20.69 20.55
N SER A 447 26.44 19.51 21.09
CA SER A 447 26.80 19.15 22.48
C SER A 447 28.31 19.21 22.71
N ARG A 448 29.12 18.68 21.77
CA ARG A 448 30.60 18.79 21.85
C ARG A 448 31.12 20.23 21.75
N LYS A 449 30.31 21.15 21.24
CA LYS A 449 30.61 22.59 21.18
C LYS A 449 30.10 23.36 22.40
N GLY A 450 29.57 22.66 23.41
CA GLY A 450 29.09 23.26 24.66
C GLY A 450 27.70 23.91 24.56
N VAL A 451 26.93 23.60 23.51
CA VAL A 451 25.57 24.13 23.36
C VAL A 451 24.62 23.39 24.28
N ASN A 452 23.80 24.11 25.05
CA ASN A 452 22.71 23.54 25.83
C ASN A 452 21.58 23.10 24.90
N LEU A 453 21.21 21.82 24.95
CA LEU A 453 20.27 21.23 23.99
C LEU A 453 18.93 20.87 24.63
N GLY A 454 17.87 21.27 23.93
CA GLY A 454 16.52 20.75 24.10
C GLY A 454 16.15 19.80 22.96
N TYR A 455 15.43 18.72 23.27
CA TYR A 455 15.02 17.73 22.29
C TYR A 455 13.51 17.56 22.26
N TYR A 456 12.95 17.56 21.06
CA TYR A 456 11.60 17.07 20.81
C TYR A 456 11.63 16.00 19.73
N ASN A 457 10.82 14.96 19.91
CA ASN A 457 10.49 14.05 18.84
C ASN A 457 9.09 13.50 19.01
N ARG A 458 8.36 13.30 17.88
CA ARG A 458 7.03 12.67 17.87
C ARG A 458 7.00 11.31 18.57
N THR A 459 8.12 10.58 18.56
CA THR A 459 8.33 9.40 19.41
C THR A 459 9.29 9.75 20.53
N ILE A 460 8.75 10.02 21.72
CA ILE A 460 9.52 10.59 22.84
C ILE A 460 10.74 9.75 23.25
N ASP A 461 10.66 8.41 23.17
CA ASP A 461 11.75 7.51 23.57
C ASP A 461 13.03 7.74 22.76
N LYS A 462 12.88 8.19 21.52
CA LYS A 462 14.01 8.57 20.68
C LYS A 462 14.72 9.81 21.22
N ALA A 463 13.97 10.85 21.60
CA ALA A 463 14.55 12.05 22.22
C ALA A 463 15.22 11.72 23.55
N LYS A 464 14.60 10.86 24.36
CA LYS A 464 15.20 10.33 25.61
C LYS A 464 16.50 9.59 25.37
N LEU A 465 16.62 8.80 24.30
CA LEU A 465 17.85 8.09 23.98
C LEU A 465 19.02 9.05 23.72
N VAL A 466 18.79 10.10 22.94
CA VAL A 466 19.83 11.12 22.66
C VAL A 466 20.19 11.90 23.93
N ALA A 467 19.18 12.33 24.70
CA ALA A 467 19.43 13.04 25.95
C ALA A 467 20.21 12.19 26.97
N ARG A 468 20.01 10.86 27.00
CA ARG A 468 20.83 9.95 27.82
C ARG A 468 22.28 9.86 27.35
N GLU A 469 22.51 9.95 26.04
CA GLU A 469 23.85 9.80 25.46
C GLU A 469 24.70 11.07 25.60
N ILE A 470 24.11 12.25 25.38
CA ILE A 470 24.86 13.52 25.28
C ILE A 470 24.34 14.63 26.20
N GLY A 471 23.41 14.32 27.11
CA GLY A 471 22.77 15.30 27.99
C GLY A 471 21.73 16.18 27.28
N GLY A 472 21.03 17.02 28.04
CA GLY A 472 20.02 17.97 27.55
C GLY A 472 18.58 17.64 27.98
N VAL A 473 17.67 18.57 27.75
CA VAL A 473 16.27 18.51 28.25
C VAL A 473 15.35 17.91 27.19
N VAL A 474 14.49 16.97 27.58
CA VAL A 474 13.50 16.36 26.67
C VAL A 474 12.14 17.03 26.86
N TYR A 475 11.60 17.55 25.76
CA TYR A 475 10.28 18.18 25.68
C TYR A 475 9.26 17.20 25.10
N ASP A 476 8.07 17.18 25.70
CA ASP A 476 6.92 16.41 25.24
C ASP A 476 6.03 17.16 24.23
N ASP A 477 6.24 18.47 24.10
CA ASP A 477 5.50 19.39 23.23
C ASP A 477 6.47 20.34 22.52
N PRO A 478 6.45 20.45 21.18
CA PRO A 478 7.33 21.37 20.45
C PRO A 478 7.04 22.84 20.78
N LEU A 479 5.85 23.15 21.30
CA LEU A 479 5.52 24.49 21.81
C LEU A 479 6.38 24.89 23.00
N LYS A 480 6.58 23.97 23.96
CA LYS A 480 7.42 24.24 25.14
C LYS A 480 8.88 24.42 24.71
N LEU A 481 9.34 23.57 23.78
CA LEU A 481 10.69 23.65 23.23
C LEU A 481 10.97 25.04 22.64
N ILE A 482 10.10 25.56 21.77
CA ILE A 482 10.33 26.89 21.16
C ILE A 482 10.10 28.07 22.11
N ALA A 483 9.37 27.87 23.21
CA ALA A 483 9.19 28.89 24.24
C ALA A 483 10.41 29.01 25.17
N GLU A 484 11.14 27.92 25.39
CA GLU A 484 12.28 27.87 26.31
C GLU A 484 13.65 27.92 25.60
N CYS A 485 13.69 27.68 24.29
CA CYS A 485 14.92 27.74 23.48
C CYS A 485 14.99 29.01 22.63
N GLU A 486 16.20 29.57 22.49
CA GLU A 486 16.47 30.74 21.63
C GLU A 486 16.24 30.42 20.15
N ALA A 487 16.61 29.21 19.72
CA ALA A 487 16.39 28.71 18.37
C ALA A 487 16.06 27.22 18.36
N VAL A 488 15.19 26.81 17.44
CA VAL A 488 14.79 25.42 17.23
C VAL A 488 15.13 25.00 15.82
N VAL A 489 16.06 24.06 15.68
CA VAL A 489 16.44 23.48 14.38
C VAL A 489 15.58 22.26 14.08
N VAL A 490 14.86 22.29 12.94
CA VAL A 490 13.89 21.28 12.55
C VAL A 490 14.38 20.42 11.39
N PHE A 491 14.51 19.13 11.66
CA PHE A 491 14.83 18.08 10.68
C PHE A 491 13.71 17.04 10.60
N VAL A 492 12.86 17.18 9.59
CA VAL A 492 11.75 16.28 9.32
C VAL A 492 11.87 15.67 7.92
N PRO A 493 11.37 14.43 7.72
CA PRO A 493 11.57 13.72 6.46
C PRO A 493 10.75 14.26 5.29
N ARG A 494 9.58 14.85 5.59
CA ARG A 494 8.61 15.31 4.59
C ARG A 494 8.05 16.68 4.98
N GLU A 495 7.51 17.37 3.99
CA GLU A 495 6.92 18.69 4.19
C GLU A 495 5.63 18.67 5.02
N GLU A 496 4.86 17.56 4.99
CA GLU A 496 3.67 17.49 5.85
C GLU A 496 4.05 17.41 7.32
N ASP A 497 5.20 16.79 7.64
CA ASP A 497 5.73 16.76 8.99
C ASP A 497 6.23 18.17 9.42
N LEU A 498 6.74 18.99 8.48
CA LEU A 498 7.13 20.39 8.75
C LEU A 498 5.89 21.24 9.10
N LEU A 499 4.86 21.16 8.27
CA LEU A 499 3.61 21.91 8.46
C LEU A 499 2.87 21.45 9.73
N GLU A 500 2.93 20.17 10.07
CA GLU A 500 2.38 19.64 11.33
C GLU A 500 3.09 20.28 12.54
N VAL A 501 4.42 20.29 12.56
CA VAL A 501 5.21 20.89 13.67
C VAL A 501 4.96 22.39 13.76
N ALA A 502 4.99 23.12 12.63
CA ALA A 502 4.70 24.55 12.59
C ALA A 502 3.28 24.85 13.12
N SER A 503 2.30 24.04 12.73
CA SER A 503 0.91 24.18 13.18
C SER A 503 0.73 23.88 14.67
N MET A 504 1.44 22.91 15.22
CA MET A 504 1.40 22.58 16.65
C MET A 504 1.90 23.76 17.49
N ILE A 505 3.00 24.37 17.07
CA ILE A 505 3.57 25.57 17.69
C ILE A 505 2.59 26.74 17.58
N SER A 506 2.06 27.00 16.38
CA SER A 506 1.21 28.16 16.13
C SER A 506 -0.10 28.16 16.93
N ARG A 507 -0.70 27.01 17.25
CA ARG A 507 -2.03 26.97 17.92
C ARG A 507 -2.10 27.58 19.33
N LYS A 508 -0.98 27.64 20.06
CA LYS A 508 -0.97 27.95 21.50
C LYS A 508 0.08 28.98 21.91
N PHE A 509 0.90 29.47 20.99
CA PHE A 509 1.92 30.46 21.30
C PHE A 509 1.27 31.84 21.54
N SER A 510 1.51 32.42 22.72
CA SER A 510 0.94 33.69 23.18
C SER A 510 2.00 34.74 23.56
N GLY A 511 3.28 34.51 23.21
CA GLY A 511 4.37 35.47 23.40
C GLY A 511 5.74 34.79 23.48
N GLY A 512 6.76 35.40 22.85
CA GLY A 512 8.17 35.00 22.89
C GLY A 512 8.92 35.25 21.58
N LYS A 513 10.24 35.43 21.63
CA LYS A 513 11.16 35.64 20.48
C LYS A 513 11.92 34.35 20.13
N GLY A 514 11.20 33.26 19.82
CA GLY A 514 11.83 32.01 19.39
C GLY A 514 12.14 32.04 17.88
N VAL A 515 13.30 31.51 17.46
CA VAL A 515 13.63 31.37 16.03
C VAL A 515 13.40 29.94 15.56
N PHE A 516 12.56 29.75 14.54
CA PHE A 516 12.31 28.46 13.91
C PHE A 516 13.21 28.27 12.69
N ILE A 517 14.17 27.35 12.78
CA ILE A 517 15.14 27.07 11.71
C ILE A 517 14.75 25.77 10.99
N ASN A 518 14.18 25.89 9.79
CA ASN A 518 13.86 24.75 8.94
C ASN A 518 15.11 24.25 8.18
N ALA A 519 15.73 23.18 8.68
CA ALA A 519 16.85 22.53 8.01
C ALA A 519 16.43 21.37 7.07
N SER A 520 15.12 21.19 6.87
CA SER A 520 14.56 20.10 6.09
C SER A 520 14.46 20.45 4.60
N THR A 521 14.63 19.45 3.73
CA THR A 521 14.33 19.61 2.30
C THR A 521 12.83 19.41 2.08
N VAL A 522 12.15 20.47 1.66
CA VAL A 522 10.70 20.58 1.39
C VAL A 522 10.46 21.30 0.06
N THR A 523 9.20 21.47 -0.37
CA THR A 523 8.90 22.37 -1.49
C THR A 523 8.96 23.85 -1.07
N PRO A 524 9.25 24.78 -2.00
CA PRO A 524 9.18 26.22 -1.73
C PRO A 524 7.80 26.64 -1.20
N GLN A 525 6.73 26.05 -1.74
CA GLN A 525 5.36 26.34 -1.32
C GLN A 525 5.11 25.94 0.15
N ALA A 526 5.55 24.74 0.56
CA ALA A 526 5.42 24.32 1.95
C ALA A 526 6.28 25.14 2.90
N SER A 527 7.45 25.60 2.45
CA SER A 527 8.31 26.52 3.22
C SER A 527 7.62 27.86 3.47
N LEU A 528 7.03 28.46 2.43
CA LEU A 528 6.26 29.70 2.54
C LEU A 528 5.01 29.55 3.42
N GLU A 529 4.35 28.40 3.37
CA GLU A 529 3.21 28.10 4.25
C GLU A 529 3.66 27.99 5.72
N ALA A 530 4.79 27.33 6.00
CA ALA A 530 5.36 27.27 7.34
C ALA A 530 5.78 28.66 7.85
N LEU A 531 6.44 29.47 7.02
CA LEU A 531 6.76 30.87 7.31
C LEU A 531 5.51 31.63 7.76
N LYS A 532 4.43 31.57 6.95
CA LYS A 532 3.17 32.27 7.27
C LYS A 532 2.57 31.82 8.60
N ILE A 533 2.50 30.50 8.84
CA ILE A 533 1.92 29.93 10.06
C ILE A 533 2.64 30.43 11.33
N LEU A 534 3.95 30.64 11.23
CA LEU A 534 4.81 31.03 12.35
C LEU A 534 4.89 32.55 12.50
N SER A 535 4.99 33.30 11.39
CA SER A 535 5.01 34.77 11.41
C SER A 535 3.72 35.36 11.98
N ASP A 536 2.56 34.73 11.72
CA ASP A 536 1.26 35.10 12.29
C ASP A 536 1.25 35.03 13.84
N ARG A 537 2.27 34.42 14.46
CA ARG A 537 2.46 34.30 15.91
C ARG A 537 3.72 34.99 16.43
N GLY A 538 4.39 35.80 15.60
CA GLY A 538 5.60 36.52 15.96
C GLY A 538 6.85 35.64 16.13
N ILE A 539 6.84 34.44 15.54
CA ILE A 539 7.99 33.53 15.52
C ILE A 539 8.81 33.79 14.26
N ASP A 540 10.08 34.13 14.44
CA ASP A 540 11.02 34.36 13.35
C ASP A 540 11.31 33.03 12.63
N TYR A 541 11.33 33.03 11.29
CA TYR A 541 11.52 31.82 10.47
C TYR A 541 12.79 31.91 9.62
N VAL A 542 13.54 30.81 9.56
CA VAL A 542 14.78 30.68 8.78
C VAL A 542 14.74 29.40 7.97
N GLU A 543 14.94 29.49 6.65
CA GLU A 543 15.33 28.33 5.85
C GLU A 543 16.83 28.07 6.05
N ALA A 544 17.21 26.85 6.41
CA ALA A 544 18.61 26.46 6.56
C ALA A 544 18.87 25.02 6.04
N PRO A 545 18.43 24.64 4.82
CA PRO A 545 18.72 23.31 4.29
C PRO A 545 20.24 23.07 4.18
N VAL A 546 20.64 21.81 4.45
CA VAL A 546 22.05 21.44 4.55
C VAL A 546 22.51 20.50 3.43
N TYR A 547 23.80 20.54 3.10
CA TYR A 547 24.55 19.54 2.33
C TYR A 547 25.59 18.86 3.21
N GLY A 548 25.67 17.54 3.09
CA GLY A 548 26.55 16.69 3.89
C GLY A 548 25.86 15.37 4.20
N SER A 549 26.65 14.32 4.41
CA SER A 549 26.12 13.04 4.90
C SER A 549 26.14 13.02 6.44
N SER A 550 25.69 11.92 7.02
CA SER A 550 25.59 11.78 8.46
C SER A 550 26.95 11.90 9.17
N SER A 551 28.05 11.56 8.49
CA SER A 551 29.40 11.79 9.01
C SER A 551 29.76 13.28 9.06
N GLU A 552 29.50 14.04 8.00
CA GLU A 552 29.76 15.49 8.01
C GLU A 552 28.88 16.24 9.03
N ALA A 553 27.65 15.75 9.28
CA ALA A 553 26.81 16.27 10.36
C ALA A 553 27.42 16.01 11.74
N SER A 554 27.94 14.79 11.95
CA SER A 554 28.64 14.44 13.18
C SER A 554 29.88 15.32 13.36
N ASP A 555 30.66 15.51 12.31
CA ASP A 555 31.92 16.27 12.31
C ASP A 555 31.76 17.79 12.36
N CYS A 556 30.53 18.32 12.42
CA CYS A 556 30.28 19.77 12.36
C CYS A 556 30.76 20.43 11.05
N ARG A 557 30.70 19.72 9.93
CA ARG A 557 31.23 20.18 8.63
C ARG A 557 30.16 20.32 7.55
N LEU A 558 28.90 20.51 7.93
CA LEU A 558 27.82 20.71 6.95
C LEU A 558 28.04 21.97 6.11
N VAL A 559 27.42 22.01 4.93
CA VAL A 559 27.30 23.24 4.15
C VAL A 559 25.85 23.68 4.22
N THR A 560 25.60 24.87 4.74
CA THR A 560 24.25 25.35 5.03
C THR A 560 23.89 26.52 4.11
N ILE A 561 22.75 26.44 3.44
CA ILE A 561 22.20 27.52 2.63
C ILE A 561 21.10 28.17 3.44
N VAL A 562 21.14 29.49 3.63
CA VAL A 562 20.30 30.21 4.58
C VAL A 562 19.48 31.27 3.89
N ALA A 563 18.17 31.27 4.13
CA ALA A 563 17.30 32.37 3.73
C ALA A 563 16.39 32.80 4.89
N SER A 564 16.39 34.09 5.18
CA SER A 564 15.60 34.75 6.24
C SER A 564 15.70 36.27 6.11
N GLU A 565 14.93 37.01 6.89
CA GLU A 565 15.20 38.43 7.11
C GLU A 565 16.63 38.64 7.64
N LYS A 566 17.30 39.70 7.17
CA LYS A 566 18.70 39.95 7.51
C LYS A 566 18.95 40.07 9.02
N ARG A 567 18.01 40.70 9.75
CA ARG A 567 18.04 40.82 11.22
C ARG A 567 18.06 39.45 11.88
N VAL A 568 17.19 38.54 11.43
CA VAL A 568 17.06 37.17 11.97
C VAL A 568 18.30 36.34 11.62
N TYR A 569 18.81 36.44 10.40
CA TYR A 569 20.07 35.78 10.02
C TYR A 569 21.22 36.17 10.94
N ASN A 570 21.42 37.47 11.19
CA ASN A 570 22.48 37.94 12.07
C ASN A 570 22.34 37.38 13.50
N ALA A 571 21.11 37.14 13.98
CA ALA A 571 20.86 36.59 15.31
C ALA A 571 21.19 35.09 15.43
N VAL A 572 21.09 34.31 14.34
CA VAL A 572 21.35 32.86 14.36
C VAL A 572 22.66 32.46 13.68
N LYS A 573 23.39 33.41 13.09
CA LYS A 573 24.60 33.15 12.29
C LYS A 573 25.62 32.30 13.06
N ASP A 574 25.94 32.68 14.29
CA ASP A 574 26.96 32.00 15.09
C ASP A 574 26.55 30.55 15.38
N LEU A 575 25.27 30.30 15.68
CA LEU A 575 24.73 28.95 15.83
C LEU A 575 24.87 28.12 14.55
N LEU A 576 24.60 28.70 13.39
CA LEU A 576 24.73 28.01 12.10
C LEU A 576 26.19 27.66 11.78
N GLU A 577 27.13 28.54 12.14
CA GLU A 577 28.57 28.34 11.95
C GLU A 577 29.16 27.27 12.89
N LEU A 578 28.55 26.98 14.04
CA LEU A 578 29.01 25.93 14.95
C LEU A 578 28.98 24.52 14.32
N TYR A 579 28.04 24.26 13.41
CA TYR A 579 27.85 22.95 12.78
C TYR A 579 28.14 22.92 11.28
N SER A 580 28.50 24.06 10.71
CA SER A 580 28.71 24.23 9.27
C SER A 580 30.14 24.64 8.96
N SER A 581 30.77 23.96 8.00
CA SER A 581 32.06 24.41 7.44
C SER A 581 31.91 25.65 6.55
N ARG A 582 30.73 25.83 5.94
CA ARG A 582 30.36 27.00 5.13
C ARG A 582 28.88 27.33 5.31
N VAL A 583 28.58 28.62 5.44
CA VAL A 583 27.21 29.16 5.50
C VAL A 583 27.03 30.16 4.36
N TYR A 584 26.01 29.95 3.52
CA TYR A 584 25.67 30.82 2.39
C TYR A 584 24.33 31.51 2.66
N TYR A 585 24.34 32.81 2.95
CA TYR A 585 23.10 33.60 3.04
C TYR A 585 22.64 34.03 1.65
N VAL A 586 21.40 33.68 1.28
CA VAL A 586 20.85 33.87 -0.09
C VAL A 586 19.61 34.76 -0.13
N GLY A 587 19.44 35.62 0.88
CA GLY A 587 18.32 36.57 0.96
C GLY A 587 17.11 35.99 1.67
N GLU A 588 15.91 36.28 1.15
CA GLU A 588 14.64 35.94 1.80
C GLU A 588 14.07 34.58 1.34
N PRO A 589 13.27 33.89 2.18
CA PRO A 589 12.56 32.69 1.78
C PRO A 589 11.67 32.93 0.54
N PRO A 590 11.59 31.97 -0.41
CA PRO A 590 12.05 30.59 -0.29
C PRO A 590 13.39 30.30 -0.97
N SER A 591 14.29 31.28 -1.03
CA SER A 591 15.49 31.22 -1.88
C SER A 591 16.45 30.08 -1.53
N ALA A 592 16.58 29.71 -0.26
CA ALA A 592 17.49 28.64 0.15
C ALA A 592 16.94 27.26 -0.24
N ILE A 593 15.64 27.03 -0.07
CA ILE A 593 14.99 25.79 -0.51
C ILE A 593 15.02 25.67 -2.04
N VAL A 594 14.77 26.77 -2.77
CA VAL A 594 14.86 26.79 -4.23
C VAL A 594 16.27 26.43 -4.70
N LEU A 595 17.31 27.06 -4.13
CA LEU A 595 18.69 26.76 -4.49
C LEU A 595 19.08 25.32 -4.15
N LYS A 596 18.64 24.81 -2.99
CA LYS A 596 18.83 23.40 -2.59
C LYS A 596 18.23 22.43 -3.60
N LEU A 597 16.99 22.67 -4.04
CA LEU A 597 16.33 21.81 -5.02
C LEU A 597 17.00 21.90 -6.39
N ALA A 598 17.44 23.08 -6.83
CA ALA A 598 18.17 23.26 -8.08
C ALA A 598 19.49 22.47 -8.10
N LEU A 599 20.27 22.57 -7.02
CA LEU A 599 21.52 21.82 -6.89
C LEU A 599 21.28 20.30 -6.77
N ASN A 600 20.22 19.87 -6.06
CA ASN A 600 19.84 18.45 -6.01
C ASN A 600 19.39 17.92 -7.38
N ASN A 601 18.71 18.73 -8.20
CA ASN A 601 18.30 18.34 -9.56
C ASN A 601 19.51 17.97 -10.44
N ILE A 602 20.66 18.60 -10.23
CA ILE A 602 21.90 18.29 -10.95
C ILE A 602 22.61 17.10 -10.28
N GLY A 603 22.91 17.23 -8.98
CA GLY A 603 23.76 16.27 -8.28
C GLY A 603 23.17 14.86 -8.18
N LEU A 604 21.84 14.74 -8.14
CA LEU A 604 21.18 13.45 -8.05
C LEU A 604 20.90 12.83 -9.44
N ALA A 605 21.22 13.49 -10.55
CA ALA A 605 20.95 12.98 -11.89
C ALA A 605 22.03 12.01 -12.38
N PHE A 606 23.28 12.22 -11.93
CA PHE A 606 24.45 11.49 -12.41
C PHE A 606 24.32 9.97 -12.36
N PRO A 607 23.76 9.34 -11.31
CA PRO A 607 23.62 7.88 -11.31
C PRO A 607 22.71 7.33 -12.42
N ALA A 608 21.66 8.06 -12.78
CA ALA A 608 20.78 7.65 -13.88
C ALA A 608 21.51 7.72 -15.22
N LEU A 609 22.24 8.82 -15.46
CA LEU A 609 23.07 9.00 -16.65
C LEU A 609 24.16 7.92 -16.77
N LEU A 610 24.82 7.60 -15.66
CA LEU A 610 25.83 6.53 -15.62
C LEU A 610 25.22 5.15 -15.86
N ALA A 611 24.05 4.85 -15.30
CA ALA A 611 23.38 3.58 -15.58
C ALA A 611 23.04 3.44 -17.06
N GLU A 612 22.45 4.46 -17.69
CA GLU A 612 22.15 4.40 -19.13
C GLU A 612 23.42 4.26 -19.97
N SER A 613 24.50 4.97 -19.61
CA SER A 613 25.79 4.89 -20.30
C SER A 613 26.43 3.52 -20.16
N ILE A 614 26.44 2.93 -18.95
CA ILE A 614 26.96 1.59 -18.71
C ILE A 614 26.12 0.54 -19.46
N MET A 615 24.79 0.68 -19.43
CA MET A 615 23.90 -0.22 -20.18
C MET A 615 24.14 -0.15 -21.69
N LEU A 616 24.42 1.04 -22.23
CA LEU A 616 24.79 1.22 -23.64
C LEU A 616 26.09 0.46 -23.95
N LEU A 617 27.14 0.66 -23.16
CA LEU A 617 28.42 -0.04 -23.35
C LEU A 617 28.25 -1.56 -23.29
N GLU A 618 27.54 -2.06 -22.27
CA GLU A 618 27.28 -3.49 -22.11
C GLU A 618 26.44 -4.09 -23.25
N ALA A 619 25.48 -3.33 -23.79
CA ALA A 619 24.66 -3.77 -24.92
C ALA A 619 25.48 -3.98 -26.21
N TYR A 620 26.61 -3.28 -26.34
CA TYR A 620 27.57 -3.40 -27.45
C TYR A 620 28.85 -4.14 -27.05
N SER A 621 28.83 -4.86 -25.92
CA SER A 621 29.97 -5.66 -25.43
C SER A 621 31.26 -4.86 -25.21
N VAL A 622 31.14 -3.58 -24.88
CA VAL A 622 32.25 -2.72 -24.48
C VAL A 622 32.35 -2.72 -22.95
N ASP A 623 33.55 -2.98 -22.41
CA ASP A 623 33.77 -2.93 -20.95
C ASP A 623 33.58 -1.50 -20.43
N TYR A 624 32.70 -1.33 -19.45
CA TYR A 624 32.44 -0.03 -18.83
C TYR A 624 33.67 0.53 -18.12
N LYS A 625 34.68 -0.29 -17.80
CA LYS A 625 35.95 0.22 -17.23
C LYS A 625 36.66 1.21 -18.17
N LEU A 626 36.57 0.99 -19.48
CA LEU A 626 37.13 1.91 -20.48
C LEU A 626 36.48 3.30 -20.41
N LEU A 627 35.23 3.40 -19.96
CA LEU A 627 34.58 4.70 -19.74
C LEU A 627 35.30 5.50 -18.66
N LEU A 628 35.81 4.87 -17.60
CA LEU A 628 36.58 5.57 -16.57
C LEU A 628 37.96 5.99 -17.10
N ASP A 629 38.63 5.12 -17.85
CA ASP A 629 39.96 5.40 -18.39
C ASP A 629 39.94 6.61 -19.33
N VAL A 630 38.98 6.65 -20.27
CA VAL A 630 38.81 7.80 -21.16
C VAL A 630 38.30 9.03 -20.40
N ALA A 631 37.38 8.86 -19.44
CA ALA A 631 36.82 9.98 -18.69
C ALA A 631 37.87 10.80 -17.95
N ARG A 632 38.96 10.19 -17.46
CA ARG A 632 40.04 10.89 -16.74
C ARG A 632 40.72 11.98 -17.58
N GLU A 633 40.73 11.83 -18.90
CA GLU A 633 41.29 12.82 -19.84
C GLU A 633 40.29 13.93 -20.20
N LEU A 634 39.03 13.82 -19.76
CA LEU A 634 37.96 14.76 -20.08
C LEU A 634 37.67 15.73 -18.93
N TRP A 635 37.22 16.94 -19.28
CA TRP A 635 36.92 18.00 -18.31
C TRP A 635 35.87 17.63 -17.24
N PHE A 636 35.02 16.62 -17.51
CA PHE A 636 33.99 16.13 -16.59
C PHE A 636 34.34 14.78 -15.92
N GLY A 637 35.57 14.28 -16.13
CA GLY A 637 36.03 12.98 -15.62
C GLY A 637 35.88 12.79 -14.13
N GLN A 638 36.14 13.86 -13.36
CA GLN A 638 36.04 13.85 -11.90
C GLN A 638 34.64 13.46 -11.40
N ILE A 639 33.59 13.83 -12.14
CA ILE A 639 32.21 13.47 -11.78
C ILE A 639 31.99 11.97 -11.99
N ILE A 640 32.47 11.43 -13.11
CA ILE A 640 32.36 10.00 -13.42
C ILE A 640 33.12 9.19 -12.37
N GLU A 641 34.38 9.53 -12.11
CA GLU A 641 35.22 8.85 -11.13
C GLU A 641 34.60 8.85 -9.72
N ARG A 642 33.95 9.96 -9.34
CA ARG A 642 33.25 10.08 -8.06
C ARG A 642 32.05 9.13 -7.91
N TYR A 643 31.38 8.77 -9.00
CA TYR A 643 30.10 8.07 -8.96
C TYR A 643 30.13 6.64 -9.50
N ILE A 644 31.03 6.31 -10.44
CA ILE A 644 31.03 5.03 -11.15
C ILE A 644 31.09 3.84 -10.19
N GLU A 645 32.03 3.86 -9.23
CA GLU A 645 32.18 2.82 -8.21
C GLU A 645 30.98 2.70 -7.28
N ARG A 646 30.28 3.82 -7.02
CA ARG A 646 29.08 3.85 -6.17
C ARG A 646 27.84 3.35 -6.91
N VAL A 647 27.88 3.36 -8.25
CA VAL A 647 26.82 2.81 -9.10
C VAL A 647 26.99 1.31 -9.24
N VAL A 648 28.20 0.81 -9.50
CA VAL A 648 28.43 -0.62 -9.78
C VAL A 648 28.59 -1.48 -8.53
N SER A 649 29.05 -0.90 -7.42
CA SER A 649 29.35 -1.61 -6.17
C SER A 649 28.57 -1.02 -4.99
N GLU A 650 28.11 -1.89 -4.09
CA GLU A 650 27.41 -1.43 -2.89
C GLU A 650 28.39 -0.76 -1.92
N LYS A 651 28.13 0.50 -1.58
CA LYS A 651 28.90 1.29 -0.61
C LYS A 651 28.02 1.66 0.60
N PRO A 652 28.59 2.08 1.74
CA PRO A 652 27.82 2.55 2.87
C PRO A 652 26.82 3.63 2.48
N VAL A 653 25.62 3.55 3.05
CA VAL A 653 24.50 4.42 2.68
C VAL A 653 24.73 5.82 3.23
N ARG A 654 24.97 6.78 2.34
CA ARG A 654 25.15 8.21 2.68
C ARG A 654 23.87 9.01 2.43
N PHE A 655 23.18 8.70 1.34
CA PHE A 655 21.90 9.29 1.01
C PHE A 655 21.06 8.27 0.27
N LYS A 656 19.91 7.93 0.83
CA LYS A 656 19.12 6.79 0.37
C LYS A 656 18.31 7.12 -0.90
N ALA A 657 18.08 6.11 -1.74
CA ALA A 657 17.38 6.28 -3.02
C ALA A 657 15.94 6.83 -2.90
N LEU A 658 15.19 6.45 -1.86
CA LEU A 658 13.85 7.01 -1.62
C LEU A 658 13.87 8.53 -1.33
N TRP A 659 14.97 9.07 -0.81
CA TRP A 659 15.13 10.49 -0.51
C TRP A 659 15.45 11.25 -1.78
N ALA A 660 16.26 10.66 -2.68
CA ALA A 660 16.46 11.18 -4.03
C ALA A 660 15.15 11.20 -4.82
N MET A 661 14.35 10.13 -4.76
CA MET A 661 12.99 10.10 -5.34
C MET A 661 12.11 11.23 -4.80
N LYS A 662 12.11 11.43 -3.47
CA LYS A 662 11.34 12.50 -2.81
C LYS A 662 11.77 13.87 -3.31
N ASP A 663 13.07 14.15 -3.33
CA ASP A 663 13.59 15.46 -3.74
C ASP A 663 13.27 15.75 -5.21
N TYR A 664 13.35 14.77 -6.11
CA TYR A 664 12.89 14.92 -7.49
C TYR A 664 11.38 15.16 -7.60
N SER A 665 10.57 14.50 -6.77
CA SER A 665 9.12 14.76 -6.74
C SER A 665 8.81 16.19 -6.28
N TYR A 666 9.65 16.77 -5.42
CA TYR A 666 9.53 18.17 -5.00
C TYR A 666 9.92 19.12 -6.14
N ILE A 667 11.07 18.90 -6.77
CA ILE A 667 11.52 19.69 -7.95
C ILE A 667 10.42 19.71 -9.02
N SER A 668 9.96 18.52 -9.41
CA SER A 668 8.94 18.32 -10.44
C SER A 668 7.64 19.07 -10.11
N ARG A 669 7.18 18.97 -8.86
CA ARG A 669 5.97 19.66 -8.42
C ARG A 669 6.15 21.18 -8.38
N SER A 670 7.27 21.67 -7.87
CA SER A 670 7.55 23.11 -7.79
C SER A 670 7.61 23.78 -9.17
N LEU A 671 8.13 23.08 -10.19
CA LEU A 671 8.07 23.53 -11.58
C LEU A 671 6.62 23.60 -12.11
N ARG A 672 5.83 22.53 -11.89
CA ARG A 672 4.43 22.49 -12.33
C ARG A 672 3.54 23.53 -11.66
N GLU A 673 3.76 23.81 -10.39
CA GLU A 673 3.05 24.87 -9.66
C GLU A 673 3.27 26.25 -10.29
N ARG A 674 4.40 26.44 -11.00
CA ARG A 674 4.71 27.63 -11.79
C ARG A 674 4.31 27.51 -13.27
N GLY A 675 3.60 26.46 -13.66
CA GLY A 675 3.19 26.21 -15.05
C GLY A 675 4.33 25.78 -15.98
N LEU A 676 5.50 25.41 -15.43
CA LEU A 676 6.68 25.02 -16.20
C LEU A 676 6.75 23.49 -16.39
N PRO A 677 7.36 23.02 -17.50
CA PRO A 677 7.55 21.59 -17.73
C PRO A 677 8.56 20.98 -16.76
N SER A 678 8.31 19.74 -16.33
CA SER A 678 9.10 18.99 -15.34
C SER A 678 9.70 17.70 -15.90
N MET A 679 9.89 17.59 -17.22
CA MET A 679 10.17 16.34 -17.95
C MET A 679 11.30 15.50 -17.34
N ILE A 680 12.47 16.11 -17.13
CA ILE A 680 13.65 15.42 -16.58
C ILE A 680 13.42 15.00 -15.12
N SER A 681 12.90 15.91 -14.29
CA SER A 681 12.61 15.61 -12.89
C SER A 681 11.52 14.54 -12.71
N ASP A 682 10.55 14.44 -13.63
CA ASP A 682 9.53 13.39 -13.64
C ASP A 682 10.11 12.02 -14.04
N ALA A 683 10.99 12.01 -15.03
CA ALA A 683 11.73 10.82 -15.44
C ALA A 683 12.60 10.30 -14.29
N LEU A 684 13.35 11.20 -13.63
CA LEU A 684 14.22 10.85 -12.50
C LEU A 684 13.42 10.46 -11.25
N THR A 685 12.27 11.09 -10.99
CA THR A 685 11.33 10.61 -9.95
C THR A 685 10.93 9.17 -10.22
N SER A 686 10.58 8.85 -11.46
CA SER A 686 10.18 7.50 -11.87
C SER A 686 11.33 6.50 -11.78
N PHE A 687 12.54 6.92 -12.18
CA PHE A 687 13.77 6.14 -12.09
C PHE A 687 14.02 5.65 -10.65
N TYR A 688 14.10 6.58 -9.70
CA TYR A 688 14.33 6.22 -8.30
C TYR A 688 13.14 5.46 -7.70
N ALA A 689 11.90 5.77 -8.11
CA ALA A 689 10.71 5.06 -7.62
C ALA A 689 10.71 3.58 -8.03
N VAL A 690 11.06 3.28 -9.29
CA VAL A 690 11.11 1.92 -9.81
C VAL A 690 12.24 1.14 -9.15
N ALA A 691 13.45 1.69 -9.04
CA ALA A 691 14.54 1.06 -8.29
C ALA A 691 14.13 0.78 -6.83
N SER A 692 13.46 1.75 -6.19
CA SER A 692 13.00 1.64 -4.80
C SER A 692 12.01 0.49 -4.58
N VAL A 693 11.05 0.32 -5.49
CA VAL A 693 10.07 -0.78 -5.41
C VAL A 693 10.73 -2.16 -5.57
N ASN A 694 11.89 -2.22 -6.23
CA ASN A 694 12.66 -3.43 -6.47
C ASN A 694 13.78 -3.67 -5.42
N GLY A 695 13.66 -3.07 -4.24
CA GLY A 695 14.55 -3.37 -3.10
C GLY A 695 15.75 -2.45 -2.95
N TYR A 696 15.92 -1.46 -3.83
CA TYR A 696 17.04 -0.50 -3.76
C TYR A 696 16.69 0.79 -3.00
N GLY A 697 15.48 0.90 -2.43
CA GLY A 697 14.99 2.16 -1.85
C GLY A 697 15.75 2.65 -0.62
N GLU A 698 16.22 1.71 0.20
CA GLU A 698 17.03 1.95 1.40
C GLU A 698 18.54 1.92 1.13
N LYS A 699 18.95 1.61 -0.11
CA LYS A 699 20.35 1.62 -0.54
C LYS A 699 20.79 3.05 -0.87
N ASP A 700 22.10 3.27 -0.97
CA ASP A 700 22.65 4.55 -1.42
C ASP A 700 22.11 4.89 -2.81
N TYR A 701 21.75 6.16 -3.04
CA TYR A 701 21.08 6.58 -4.26
C TYR A 701 21.86 6.25 -5.54
N PRO A 702 23.20 6.30 -5.60
CA PRO A 702 23.92 5.91 -6.80
C PRO A 702 23.80 4.42 -7.06
N TYR A 703 23.90 3.60 -6.02
CA TYR A 703 23.80 2.14 -6.14
C TYR A 703 22.42 1.67 -6.59
N SER A 704 21.37 2.49 -6.38
CA SER A 704 20.04 2.19 -6.92
C SER A 704 20.01 2.11 -8.45
N ALA A 705 20.97 2.75 -9.13
CA ALA A 705 21.13 2.68 -10.57
C ALA A 705 21.59 1.29 -11.05
N ASN A 706 22.25 0.49 -10.19
CA ASN A 706 22.64 -0.88 -10.49
C ASN A 706 21.45 -1.80 -10.79
N TYR A 707 20.26 -1.47 -10.25
CA TYR A 707 19.03 -2.18 -10.61
C TYR A 707 18.85 -2.23 -12.13
N TYR A 708 19.03 -1.10 -12.83
CA TYR A 708 18.84 -0.99 -14.27
C TYR A 708 19.95 -1.69 -15.05
N ILE A 709 21.20 -1.51 -14.63
CA ILE A 709 22.36 -2.22 -15.20
C ILE A 709 22.13 -3.74 -15.13
N SER A 710 21.67 -4.25 -13.99
CA SER A 710 21.38 -5.68 -13.82
C SER A 710 20.28 -6.22 -14.73
N LEU A 711 19.34 -5.37 -15.20
CA LEU A 711 18.32 -5.78 -16.16
C LEU A 711 18.91 -5.96 -17.57
N ALA A 712 19.86 -5.12 -17.97
CA ALA A 712 20.56 -5.25 -19.24
C ALA A 712 21.37 -6.56 -19.30
N ARG A 713 22.15 -6.83 -18.24
CA ARG A 713 22.96 -8.07 -18.13
C ARG A 713 22.13 -9.34 -18.23
N LYS A 714 20.95 -9.37 -17.60
CA LYS A 714 20.01 -10.51 -17.66
C LYS A 714 19.39 -10.74 -19.04
N ARG A 715 19.33 -9.71 -19.90
CA ARG A 715 18.84 -9.84 -21.28
C ARG A 715 19.94 -10.27 -22.24
N GLY A 716 21.18 -9.82 -22.01
CA GLY A 716 22.34 -10.24 -22.80
C GLY A 716 22.70 -11.72 -22.68
N SER A 717 22.32 -12.37 -21.56
CA SER A 717 22.55 -13.81 -21.31
C SER A 717 21.51 -14.76 -21.96
N ILE A 718 20.62 -14.23 -22.81
CA ILE A 718 19.59 -14.99 -23.55
C ILE A 718 19.96 -15.09 -25.05
N LYS A 719 21.19 -14.76 -25.44
CA LYS A 719 21.69 -15.02 -26.80
C LYS A 719 22.38 -16.36 -26.89
#